data_AF-A0A520QK50-F1
#
_entry.id   AF-A0A520QK50-F1
#
_cell.length_a   1.000
_cell.length_b   1.000
_cell.length_c   1.000
_cell.angle_alpha   90.00
_cell.angle_beta   90.00
_cell.angle_gamma   90.00
#
_symmetry.space_group_name_H-M   'P 1'
#
loop_
_entity.id
_entity.type
_entity.pdbx_description
1 polymer ?
#
loop_
_entity_poly.entity_id
_entity_poly.type
_entity_poly.pdbx_seq_one_letter_code
_entity_poly.pdbx_strand_id
1 'polypeptide(L)'
;MTPRYDVGIVGASIAGCTTALACAKAGARVLLLEADPNEAAAQHVGAWLHPEAMDALEGLGVDLVPPVGYPTGKGFVLYPEDGTEPVALPYRVGRFGFSLPHGLLVETLRQHCEADEAITLRTPVRASRVDADTVTWQERGRPRSARVSHLVFAAGADVQPVRRGEGAYAFGAVERPPTHRIASLDLVGARLPFEGFRHVFVGGSGVAVAHRVGPATVRLALDVPLGWRVPREGGVALLEAYSPALPEELVEPFADALRRGAPSWSHGRIQPRGNMIRGGVARVGDAAGSLHPLTAAGPSLAIADGVAFAEASSPAAFARARRGATRVPEAIAIGLAEVLTDEAPESVAIRRAMYAMWRDDPGERLRTMSYIAGEHDGVLRFGGSCLRVMLSSAARVAKAGARGDLRFAHKTGKAMLERVGWMVGGALGWSDLLPDGLAEKLEARGTTRFVGAMHHTGEAEVVGLPSRSGRAASIETALSRGAQALVAEQAEDGSFEGEVVWCPMLAAQYVLASHVMQRPIGEERKRLLLKHFEDTRLPGGAWGLHEKSEPYLFVTTLVYVAARLLGLDKDASLLREAKAFIRREGGAVGIPSWGKLWLALVGLYEWEGVNPVVPELWATPRWLPVHPSRYYCHTRLIYMGMAALYGGRVTREATATVRCVRDEIFLAPYADIDFEAARETLRDGDVHDAPGPLLKLGYRALVAFEKAKSPALREKLLGDLREKIRYELRSTHYTCISPVSGMLGLLALHAADPDDPDLSQGLEAFEGWIWEDEQEGTRIAGARSATWDTAFAAQALSAAAPHVDLTSALTQADAFLASQQIKKGTGLEAQHDRLDPTGGYCFAGVWHGWPVSDCTAEAILARLHSPVARPSARAMQQAAEFVLRCQNADGGFGSYEARRHARLSIDWLNPSEMFGACMTERSYVECTSSCVQGLAAFRERYPDRMREQVDAAIERGVQRLRAAQNADGSFEGMWGVNFIYGTLFGVRGLLAAGVPCVDPQIRRACAWLLERQRPDGGWGEHFASVTEHRYVEHEEAQVVQTAWALTCLLEAEEPDFAALERAARLLARTQRADGTWPKQDPEGIFFHTALLEYRLYRSYFPPWALGLFVSRAKARAAWTEGGRRDRRPAVV
;
A
#
# COMPACT_ATOMS: atom_id res chain seq x y z
N MET A 1 -55.78 -35.25 40.40
CA MET A 1 -56.35 -34.27 39.44
C MET A 1 -55.18 -33.63 38.69
N THR A 2 -55.25 -33.52 37.36
CA THR A 2 -54.20 -32.84 36.58
C THR A 2 -54.19 -31.36 36.98
N PRO A 3 -53.05 -30.79 37.39
CA PRO A 3 -52.97 -29.39 37.78
C PRO A 3 -53.35 -28.50 36.58
N ARG A 4 -54.13 -27.46 36.86
CA ARG A 4 -54.62 -26.50 35.85
C ARG A 4 -53.93 -25.16 36.02
N TYR A 5 -53.44 -24.60 34.94
CA TYR A 5 -52.84 -23.27 34.88
C TYR A 5 -53.55 -22.47 33.80
N ASP A 6 -53.49 -21.15 33.91
CA ASP A 6 -54.06 -20.25 32.91
C ASP A 6 -53.10 -20.12 31.73
N VAL A 7 -51.79 -20.06 32.02
CA VAL A 7 -50.73 -19.95 31.00
C VAL A 7 -49.63 -21.00 31.23
N GLY A 8 -49.28 -21.75 30.19
CA GLY A 8 -48.09 -22.61 30.15
C GLY A 8 -47.00 -22.00 29.29
N ILE A 9 -45.77 -21.95 29.78
CA ILE A 9 -44.63 -21.34 29.10
C ILE A 9 -43.48 -22.35 29.03
N VAL A 10 -42.96 -22.57 27.82
CA VAL A 10 -41.82 -23.46 27.57
C VAL A 10 -40.60 -22.62 27.21
N GLY A 11 -39.58 -22.66 28.08
CA GLY A 11 -38.34 -21.88 28.04
C GLY A 11 -38.39 -20.72 29.05
N ALA A 12 -37.46 -20.70 30.00
CA ALA A 12 -37.28 -19.60 30.96
C ALA A 12 -36.13 -18.67 30.52
N SER A 13 -36.20 -18.22 29.27
CA SER A 13 -35.37 -17.15 28.72
C SER A 13 -35.87 -15.77 29.15
N ILE A 14 -35.22 -14.67 28.71
CA ILE A 14 -35.70 -13.30 28.95
C ILE A 14 -37.19 -13.17 28.58
N ALA A 15 -37.58 -13.68 27.40
CA ALA A 15 -38.96 -13.61 26.93
C ALA A 15 -39.91 -14.45 27.81
N GLY A 16 -39.49 -15.65 28.19
CA GLY A 16 -40.30 -16.58 28.98
C GLY A 16 -40.57 -16.08 30.40
N CYS A 17 -39.52 -15.63 31.10
CA CYS A 17 -39.65 -15.08 32.45
C CYS A 17 -40.45 -13.78 32.45
N THR A 18 -40.21 -12.88 31.49
CA THR A 18 -41.00 -11.63 31.40
C THR A 18 -42.47 -11.93 31.13
N THR A 19 -42.77 -12.88 30.24
CA THR A 19 -44.16 -13.28 29.98
C THR A 19 -44.82 -13.88 31.23
N ALA A 20 -44.07 -14.69 32.00
CA ALA A 20 -44.58 -15.28 33.23
C ALA A 20 -44.95 -14.21 34.27
N LEU A 21 -44.04 -13.27 34.52
CA LEU A 21 -44.24 -12.16 35.45
C LEU A 21 -45.39 -11.24 35.02
N ALA A 22 -45.48 -10.91 33.73
CA ALA A 22 -46.58 -10.10 33.20
C ALA A 22 -47.95 -10.79 33.36
N CYS A 23 -48.02 -12.10 33.06
CA CYS A 23 -49.26 -12.86 33.23
C CYS A 23 -49.64 -13.01 34.71
N ALA A 24 -48.67 -13.27 35.59
CA ALA A 24 -48.88 -13.35 37.04
C ALA A 24 -49.40 -12.03 37.61
N LYS A 25 -48.81 -10.89 37.20
CA LYS A 25 -49.27 -9.55 37.57
C LYS A 25 -50.70 -9.26 37.08
N ALA A 26 -51.09 -9.82 35.92
CA ALA A 26 -52.46 -9.75 35.42
C ALA A 26 -53.43 -10.73 36.12
N GLY A 27 -52.97 -11.49 37.12
CA GLY A 27 -53.77 -12.40 37.94
C GLY A 27 -53.85 -13.85 37.43
N ALA A 28 -53.02 -14.23 36.43
CA ALA A 28 -53.01 -15.58 35.88
C ALA A 28 -52.11 -16.53 36.67
N ARG A 29 -52.52 -17.80 36.81
CA ARG A 29 -51.63 -18.86 37.30
C ARG A 29 -50.74 -19.38 36.17
N VAL A 30 -49.43 -19.35 36.37
CA VAL A 30 -48.46 -19.66 35.31
C VAL A 30 -47.67 -20.93 35.62
N LEU A 31 -47.48 -21.78 34.61
CA LEU A 31 -46.51 -22.88 34.63
C LEU A 31 -45.34 -22.55 33.71
N LEU A 32 -44.13 -22.44 34.26
CA LEU A 32 -42.91 -22.13 33.50
C LEU A 32 -41.96 -23.33 33.54
N LEU A 33 -41.55 -23.83 32.36
CA LEU A 33 -40.67 -24.99 32.22
C LEU A 33 -39.33 -24.60 31.59
N GLU A 34 -38.21 -24.95 32.24
CA GLU A 34 -36.85 -24.72 31.72
C GLU A 34 -36.08 -26.03 31.61
N ALA A 35 -35.52 -26.30 30.44
CA ALA A 35 -34.80 -27.53 30.13
C ALA A 35 -33.36 -27.52 30.65
N ASP A 36 -32.68 -26.38 30.58
CA ASP A 36 -31.30 -26.22 31.02
C ASP A 36 -31.11 -24.91 31.81
N PRO A 37 -31.03 -24.98 33.15
CA PRO A 37 -30.80 -23.78 33.96
C PRO A 37 -29.44 -23.12 33.68
N ASN A 38 -28.46 -23.85 33.15
CA ASN A 38 -27.10 -23.35 32.93
C ASN A 38 -26.87 -22.76 31.53
N GLU A 39 -27.80 -22.95 30.58
CA GLU A 39 -27.66 -22.48 29.20
C GLU A 39 -27.42 -20.97 29.10
N ALA A 40 -28.12 -20.19 29.94
CA ALA A 40 -27.98 -18.73 29.99
C ALA A 40 -26.58 -18.27 30.48
N ALA A 41 -25.92 -19.06 31.34
CA ALA A 41 -24.55 -18.78 31.80
C ALA A 41 -23.50 -19.09 30.72
N ALA A 42 -23.82 -19.96 29.75
CA ALA A 42 -22.93 -20.27 28.63
C ALA A 42 -22.98 -19.21 27.50
N GLN A 43 -24.06 -18.41 27.42
CA GLN A 43 -24.21 -17.37 26.41
C GLN A 43 -23.38 -16.13 26.75
N HIS A 44 -22.29 -15.93 26.01
CA HIS A 44 -21.37 -14.81 26.19
C HIS A 44 -21.74 -13.57 25.38
N VAL A 45 -23.00 -13.41 24.95
CA VAL A 45 -23.47 -12.16 24.34
C VAL A 45 -23.83 -11.19 25.47
N GLY A 46 -23.16 -10.04 25.60
CA GLY A 46 -23.53 -9.04 26.61
C GLY A 46 -24.93 -8.50 26.35
N ALA A 47 -25.76 -8.35 27.39
CA ALA A 47 -27.12 -7.82 27.27
C ALA A 47 -27.08 -6.30 27.34
N TRP A 48 -27.60 -5.64 26.29
CA TRP A 48 -27.88 -4.20 26.27
C TRP A 48 -29.39 -4.02 26.11
N LEU A 49 -30.03 -3.41 27.10
CA LEU A 49 -31.46 -3.13 27.14
C LEU A 49 -31.72 -1.68 26.75
N HIS A 50 -32.67 -1.46 25.85
CA HIS A 50 -33.14 -0.12 25.49
C HIS A 50 -34.08 0.43 26.57
N PRO A 51 -34.25 1.77 26.68
CA PRO A 51 -35.06 2.41 27.73
C PRO A 51 -36.46 1.82 27.90
N GLU A 52 -37.20 1.58 26.81
CA GLU A 52 -38.55 1.00 26.85
C GLU A 52 -38.61 -0.37 27.54
N ALA A 53 -37.57 -1.18 27.40
CA ALA A 53 -37.50 -2.48 28.06
C ALA A 53 -37.27 -2.34 29.57
N MET A 54 -36.55 -1.29 29.98
CA MET A 54 -36.34 -1.00 31.41
C MET A 54 -37.65 -0.56 32.06
N ASP A 55 -38.37 0.36 31.43
CA ASP A 55 -39.68 0.82 31.90
C ASP A 55 -40.67 -0.35 32.03
N ALA A 56 -40.64 -1.28 31.06
CA ALA A 56 -41.48 -2.48 31.10
C ALA A 56 -41.12 -3.41 32.29
N LEU A 57 -39.84 -3.62 32.58
CA LEU A 57 -39.39 -4.45 33.69
C LEU A 57 -39.69 -3.81 35.06
N GLU A 58 -39.45 -2.51 35.21
CA GLU A 58 -39.85 -1.74 36.40
C GLU A 58 -41.36 -1.81 36.59
N GLY A 59 -42.11 -1.68 35.49
CA GLY A 59 -43.55 -1.87 35.45
C GLY A 59 -44.01 -3.27 35.86
N LEU A 60 -43.15 -4.28 35.86
CA LEU A 60 -43.43 -5.63 36.38
C LEU A 60 -42.96 -5.83 37.83
N GLY A 61 -42.36 -4.81 38.45
CA GLY A 61 -41.78 -4.91 39.79
C GLY A 61 -40.43 -5.65 39.81
N VAL A 62 -39.77 -5.78 38.66
CA VAL A 62 -38.41 -6.31 38.57
C VAL A 62 -37.46 -5.15 38.84
N ASP A 63 -37.00 -5.06 40.08
CA ASP A 63 -36.02 -4.04 40.45
C ASP A 63 -34.63 -4.51 39.99
N LEU A 64 -34.24 -4.05 38.80
CA LEU A 64 -32.85 -4.12 38.36
C LEU A 64 -32.05 -3.02 39.07
N VAL A 65 -32.02 -3.00 40.41
CA VAL A 65 -31.08 -2.13 41.14
C VAL A 65 -29.69 -2.56 40.68
N PRO A 66 -28.92 -1.70 40.02
CA PRO A 66 -27.56 -2.06 39.70
C PRO A 66 -26.85 -2.36 41.02
N PRO A 67 -26.21 -3.54 41.19
CA PRO A 67 -25.12 -3.63 42.14
C PRO A 67 -24.16 -2.47 41.85
N VAL A 68 -23.64 -1.80 42.87
CA VAL A 68 -22.70 -0.69 42.72
C VAL A 68 -21.65 -1.04 41.66
N GLY A 69 -21.64 -0.33 40.52
CA GLY A 69 -20.60 -0.44 39.49
C GLY A 69 -21.01 -0.90 38.07
N TYR A 70 -22.29 -1.16 37.76
CA TYR A 70 -22.73 -1.40 36.37
C TYR A 70 -23.16 -0.09 35.65
N PRO A 71 -22.78 0.12 34.36
CA PRO A 71 -22.94 1.42 33.69
C PRO A 71 -24.34 1.62 33.06
N THR A 72 -24.83 2.85 33.12
CA THR A 72 -25.99 3.32 32.35
C THR A 72 -25.62 3.59 30.89
N GLY A 73 -26.43 3.11 29.95
CA GLY A 73 -26.27 3.29 28.51
C GLY A 73 -26.82 4.63 28.01
N LYS A 74 -26.02 5.41 27.29
CA LYS A 74 -26.38 6.74 26.74
C LYS A 74 -26.77 6.69 25.27
N GLY A 75 -26.52 5.58 24.59
CA GLY A 75 -26.77 5.40 23.16
C GLY A 75 -25.65 4.61 22.48
N PHE A 76 -25.48 4.84 21.18
CA PHE A 76 -24.48 4.17 20.34
C PHE A 76 -23.45 5.17 19.82
N VAL A 77 -22.25 4.70 19.49
CA VAL A 77 -21.27 5.45 18.70
C VAL A 77 -20.80 4.57 17.56
N LEU A 78 -20.86 5.09 16.34
CA LEU A 78 -20.38 4.40 15.14
C LEU A 78 -19.02 4.95 14.71
N TYR A 79 -18.08 4.06 14.46
CA TYR A 79 -16.76 4.32 13.89
C TYR A 79 -16.79 3.91 12.41
N PRO A 80 -16.75 4.90 11.49
CA PRO A 80 -16.78 4.65 10.05
C PRO A 80 -15.51 3.98 9.52
N GLU A 81 -15.66 3.18 8.45
CA GLU A 81 -14.54 2.54 7.75
C GLU A 81 -13.68 3.52 6.93
N ASP A 82 -14.18 4.73 6.70
CA ASP A 82 -13.47 5.76 5.92
C ASP A 82 -12.57 6.66 6.79
N GLY A 83 -12.42 6.33 8.08
CA GLY A 83 -11.56 7.04 9.03
C GLY A 83 -12.09 8.42 9.46
N THR A 84 -13.33 8.77 9.09
CA THR A 84 -13.95 10.03 9.50
C THR A 84 -14.43 10.00 10.96
N GLU A 85 -14.67 11.17 11.56
CA GLU A 85 -14.99 11.29 12.99
C GLU A 85 -16.14 10.37 13.46
N PRO A 86 -16.03 9.73 14.64
CA PRO A 86 -17.09 8.86 15.17
C PRO A 86 -18.44 9.57 15.28
N VAL A 87 -19.51 8.87 14.88
CA VAL A 87 -20.88 9.41 14.89
C VAL A 87 -21.61 8.91 16.14
N ALA A 88 -21.77 9.80 17.12
CA ALA A 88 -22.55 9.50 18.33
C ALA A 88 -24.07 9.59 18.05
N LEU A 89 -24.78 8.52 18.37
CA LEU A 89 -26.23 8.33 18.30
C LEU A 89 -26.80 8.22 19.73
N PRO A 90 -27.07 9.34 20.41
CA PRO A 90 -27.54 9.31 21.80
C PRO A 90 -29.03 8.97 21.88
N TYR A 91 -29.46 8.45 23.04
CA TYR A 91 -30.87 8.46 23.41
C TYR A 91 -31.38 9.89 23.62
N ARG A 92 -32.71 10.07 23.67
CA ARG A 92 -33.31 11.35 24.03
C ARG A 92 -32.91 11.75 25.45
N VAL A 93 -32.79 13.05 25.69
CA VAL A 93 -32.41 13.60 27.00
C VAL A 93 -33.30 13.02 28.09
N GLY A 94 -32.69 12.47 29.15
CA GLY A 94 -33.38 11.85 30.27
C GLY A 94 -33.71 10.36 30.10
N ARG A 95 -33.43 9.76 28.93
CA ARG A 95 -33.57 8.32 28.68
C ARG A 95 -32.21 7.63 28.72
N PHE A 96 -32.15 6.46 29.34
CA PHE A 96 -30.93 5.65 29.43
C PHE A 96 -31.24 4.18 29.23
N GLY A 97 -30.35 3.48 28.52
CA GLY A 97 -30.35 2.02 28.44
C GLY A 97 -29.57 1.40 29.59
N PHE A 98 -29.50 0.08 29.60
CA PHE A 98 -28.81 -0.66 30.64
C PHE A 98 -27.96 -1.80 30.06
N SER A 99 -26.78 -2.05 30.66
CA SER A 99 -25.81 -3.02 30.15
C SER A 99 -25.33 -3.95 31.26
N LEU A 100 -25.48 -5.26 31.05
CA LEU A 100 -25.11 -6.29 32.01
C LEU A 100 -24.79 -7.64 31.32
N PRO A 101 -24.14 -8.59 32.02
CA PRO A 101 -23.96 -9.94 31.50
C PRO A 101 -25.34 -10.61 31.29
N HIS A 102 -25.52 -11.29 30.15
CA HIS A 102 -26.80 -11.92 29.81
C HIS A 102 -27.27 -12.96 30.83
N GLY A 103 -26.35 -13.80 31.33
CA GLY A 103 -26.66 -14.79 32.37
C GLY A 103 -27.23 -14.15 33.64
N LEU A 104 -26.67 -12.99 34.06
CA LEU A 104 -27.15 -12.27 35.23
C LEU A 104 -28.58 -11.76 35.03
N LEU A 105 -28.90 -11.20 33.86
CA LEU A 105 -30.26 -10.75 33.55
C LEU A 105 -31.28 -11.89 33.63
N VAL A 106 -30.97 -13.04 33.01
CA VAL A 106 -31.86 -14.20 33.01
C VAL A 106 -32.01 -14.77 34.42
N GLU A 107 -30.93 -14.84 35.19
CA GLU A 107 -30.96 -15.30 36.59
C GLU A 107 -31.83 -14.40 37.46
N THR A 108 -31.66 -13.07 37.37
CA THR A 108 -32.50 -12.12 38.11
C THR A 108 -33.98 -12.27 37.76
N LEU A 109 -34.31 -12.42 36.48
CA LEU A 109 -35.70 -12.64 36.05
C LEU A 109 -36.26 -13.97 36.57
N ARG A 110 -35.44 -15.03 36.60
CA ARG A 110 -35.84 -16.34 37.15
C ARG A 110 -36.06 -16.27 38.66
N GLN A 111 -35.22 -15.55 39.41
CA GLN A 111 -35.40 -15.34 40.85
C GLN A 111 -36.73 -14.62 41.15
N HIS A 112 -37.10 -13.62 40.36
CA HIS A 112 -38.41 -12.96 40.49
C HIS A 112 -39.55 -13.93 40.16
N CYS A 113 -39.39 -14.79 39.14
CA CYS A 113 -40.37 -15.84 38.83
C CYS A 113 -40.51 -16.89 39.95
N GLU A 114 -39.43 -17.21 40.66
CA GLU A 114 -39.45 -18.14 41.79
C GLU A 114 -40.08 -17.55 43.04
N ALA A 115 -39.94 -16.23 43.23
CA ALA A 115 -40.49 -15.50 44.38
C ALA A 115 -42.00 -15.22 44.26
N ASP A 116 -42.56 -15.26 43.04
CA ASP A 116 -43.98 -15.01 42.79
C ASP A 116 -44.83 -16.28 42.97
N GLU A 117 -45.75 -16.27 43.94
CA GLU A 117 -46.58 -17.42 44.28
C GLU A 117 -47.54 -17.86 43.14
N ALA A 118 -47.85 -16.98 42.19
CA ALA A 118 -48.70 -17.32 41.03
C ALA A 118 -47.92 -18.08 39.94
N ILE A 119 -46.59 -18.13 40.03
CA ILE A 119 -45.72 -18.77 39.04
C ILE A 119 -45.16 -20.08 39.61
N THR A 120 -45.40 -21.17 38.88
CA THR A 120 -44.77 -22.47 39.15
C THR A 120 -43.63 -22.70 38.18
N LEU A 121 -42.40 -22.36 38.59
CA LEU A 121 -41.19 -22.71 37.84
C LEU A 121 -40.80 -24.18 38.08
N ARG A 122 -40.43 -24.87 37.00
CA ARG A 122 -39.84 -26.22 37.03
C ARG A 122 -38.56 -26.22 36.19
N THR A 123 -37.46 -26.63 36.82
CA THR A 123 -36.14 -26.72 36.20
C THR A 123 -35.25 -27.72 36.96
N PRO A 124 -34.37 -28.51 36.32
CA PRO A 124 -34.28 -28.75 34.88
C PRO A 124 -35.36 -29.76 34.40
N VAL A 125 -36.31 -29.32 33.57
CA VAL A 125 -37.31 -30.18 32.93
C VAL A 125 -37.52 -29.81 31.46
N ARG A 126 -37.43 -30.81 30.58
CA ARG A 126 -37.71 -30.64 29.15
C ARG A 126 -39.14 -31.02 28.83
N ALA A 127 -39.88 -30.11 28.19
CA ALA A 127 -41.18 -30.41 27.62
C ALA A 127 -41.03 -31.44 26.48
N SER A 128 -41.76 -32.55 26.57
CA SER A 128 -41.68 -33.68 25.64
C SER A 128 -42.82 -33.71 24.62
N ARG A 129 -44.00 -33.21 25.01
CA ARG A 129 -45.17 -33.09 24.14
C ARG A 129 -46.02 -31.90 24.55
N VAL A 130 -46.56 -31.23 23.54
CA VAL A 130 -47.43 -30.08 23.71
C VAL A 130 -48.66 -30.22 22.81
N ASP A 131 -49.83 -30.20 23.43
CA ASP A 131 -51.14 -30.16 22.76
C ASP A 131 -51.82 -28.80 23.07
N ALA A 132 -52.93 -28.48 22.40
CA ALA A 132 -53.57 -27.15 22.49
C ALA A 132 -53.96 -26.71 23.92
N ASP A 133 -54.21 -27.66 24.83
CA ASP A 133 -54.63 -27.40 26.21
C ASP A 133 -53.77 -28.14 27.26
N THR A 134 -52.70 -28.83 26.85
CA THR A 134 -51.95 -29.73 27.72
C THR A 134 -50.44 -29.69 27.41
N VAL A 135 -49.62 -29.51 28.46
CA VAL A 135 -48.15 -29.60 28.37
C VAL A 135 -47.67 -30.83 29.13
N THR A 136 -46.81 -31.63 28.50
CA THR A 136 -46.19 -32.82 29.09
C THR A 136 -44.68 -32.66 29.15
N TRP A 137 -44.06 -33.02 30.28
CA TRP A 137 -42.61 -33.02 30.49
C TRP A 137 -42.16 -34.27 31.23
N GLN A 138 -40.86 -34.53 31.24
CA GLN A 138 -40.27 -35.56 32.08
C GLN A 138 -39.68 -34.94 33.34
N GLU A 139 -40.00 -35.54 34.49
CA GLU A 139 -39.44 -35.17 35.79
C GLU A 139 -39.04 -36.45 36.52
N ARG A 140 -37.74 -36.59 36.83
CA ARG A 140 -37.17 -37.79 37.47
C ARG A 140 -37.56 -39.10 36.75
N GLY A 141 -37.55 -39.11 35.42
CA GLY A 141 -37.88 -40.28 34.59
C GLY A 141 -39.37 -40.63 34.50
N ARG A 142 -40.28 -39.82 35.08
CA ARG A 142 -41.73 -40.02 34.98
C ARG A 142 -42.38 -38.91 34.14
N PRO A 143 -43.36 -39.23 33.28
CA PRO A 143 -44.12 -38.21 32.59
C PRO A 143 -45.03 -37.45 33.57
N ARG A 144 -45.01 -36.13 33.47
CA ARG A 144 -45.92 -35.21 34.15
C ARG A 144 -46.67 -34.40 33.11
N SER A 145 -47.92 -34.06 33.40
CA SER A 145 -48.71 -33.19 32.53
C SER A 145 -49.52 -32.18 33.34
N ALA A 146 -49.82 -31.05 32.71
CA ALA A 146 -50.66 -30.00 33.24
C ALA A 146 -51.60 -29.49 32.14
N ARG A 147 -52.82 -29.10 32.53
CA ARG A 147 -53.74 -28.42 31.62
C ARG A 147 -53.49 -26.91 31.63
N VAL A 148 -53.46 -26.29 30.47
CA VAL A 148 -53.18 -24.87 30.28
C VAL A 148 -54.26 -24.25 29.38
N SER A 149 -54.73 -23.04 29.69
CA SER A 149 -55.70 -22.33 28.84
C SER A 149 -55.01 -21.68 27.64
N HIS A 150 -53.80 -21.18 27.83
CA HIS A 150 -52.96 -20.63 26.78
C HIS A 150 -51.54 -21.18 26.88
N LEU A 151 -50.89 -21.32 25.72
CA LEU A 151 -49.53 -21.81 25.65
C LEU A 151 -48.62 -20.81 24.94
N VAL A 152 -47.46 -20.58 25.55
CA VAL A 152 -46.40 -19.71 25.05
C VAL A 152 -45.10 -20.50 24.86
N PHE A 153 -44.44 -20.26 23.74
CA PHE A 153 -43.14 -20.81 23.42
C PHE A 153 -42.09 -19.69 23.39
N ALA A 154 -41.08 -19.83 24.25
CA ALA A 154 -40.06 -18.82 24.51
C ALA A 154 -38.62 -19.39 24.44
N ALA A 155 -38.41 -20.44 23.64
CA ALA A 155 -37.09 -21.05 23.42
C ALA A 155 -36.29 -20.34 22.31
N GLY A 156 -35.01 -20.70 22.15
CA GLY A 156 -34.14 -20.16 21.11
C GLY A 156 -34.61 -20.46 19.68
N ALA A 157 -34.12 -19.67 18.71
CA ALA A 157 -34.53 -19.72 17.30
C ALA A 157 -34.33 -21.09 16.62
N ASP A 158 -33.43 -21.92 17.16
CA ASP A 158 -33.07 -23.24 16.63
C ASP A 158 -34.04 -24.36 17.01
N VAL A 159 -35.01 -24.10 17.89
CA VAL A 159 -36.03 -25.07 18.31
C VAL A 159 -37.40 -24.57 17.86
N GLN A 160 -38.17 -25.41 17.15
CA GLN A 160 -39.53 -25.06 16.76
C GLN A 160 -40.53 -26.19 17.07
N PRO A 161 -41.80 -25.85 17.34
CA PRO A 161 -42.87 -26.83 17.39
C PRO A 161 -43.12 -27.40 15.99
N VAL A 162 -42.87 -28.70 15.83
CA VAL A 162 -43.13 -29.50 14.64
C VAL A 162 -44.39 -30.32 14.88
N ARG A 163 -45.36 -30.23 13.96
CA ARG A 163 -46.61 -30.99 14.06
C ARG A 163 -46.32 -32.49 13.90
N ARG A 164 -46.76 -33.32 14.86
CA ARG A 164 -46.74 -34.79 14.77
C ARG A 164 -48.16 -35.32 14.99
N GLY A 165 -48.93 -35.43 13.91
CA GLY A 165 -50.32 -35.94 13.94
C GLY A 165 -51.41 -34.89 14.09
N GLU A 166 -52.64 -35.31 14.40
CA GLU A 166 -53.79 -34.44 14.63
C GLU A 166 -53.67 -33.74 16.00
N GLY A 167 -53.41 -32.42 15.98
CA GLY A 167 -53.45 -31.57 17.16
C GLY A 167 -52.21 -31.55 18.07
N ALA A 168 -51.25 -32.46 17.88
CA ALA A 168 -50.05 -32.57 18.73
C ALA A 168 -48.78 -31.96 18.12
N TYR A 169 -48.03 -31.20 18.92
CA TYR A 169 -46.74 -30.63 18.58
C TYR A 169 -45.62 -31.29 19.40
N ALA A 170 -44.53 -31.64 18.70
CA ALA A 170 -43.26 -32.06 19.27
C ALA A 170 -42.18 -31.02 18.97
N PHE A 171 -41.14 -30.93 19.79
CA PHE A 171 -40.04 -30.00 19.56
C PHE A 171 -38.97 -30.62 18.66
N GLY A 172 -38.58 -29.91 17.61
CA GLY A 172 -37.54 -30.33 16.66
C GLY A 172 -36.57 -29.19 16.34
N ALA A 173 -35.36 -29.56 15.94
CA ALA A 173 -34.35 -28.62 15.47
C ALA A 173 -34.73 -28.05 14.09
N VAL A 174 -34.39 -26.78 13.84
CA VAL A 174 -34.67 -26.12 12.54
C VAL A 174 -33.55 -26.42 11.53
N GLU A 175 -33.88 -27.10 10.42
CA GLU A 175 -32.96 -27.53 9.33
C GLU A 175 -32.43 -26.39 8.41
N ARG A 176 -32.35 -25.14 8.87
CA ARG A 176 -31.78 -24.03 8.06
C ARG A 176 -30.42 -23.56 8.59
N PRO A 177 -29.49 -23.13 7.72
CA PRO A 177 -28.16 -22.66 8.13
C PRO A 177 -28.21 -21.30 8.85
N PRO A 178 -27.19 -20.97 9.67
CA PRO A 178 -27.09 -19.67 10.34
C PRO A 178 -26.84 -18.54 9.33
N THR A 179 -27.21 -17.30 9.70
CA THR A 179 -26.98 -16.10 8.87
C THR A 179 -25.76 -15.29 9.31
N HIS A 180 -25.31 -15.47 10.56
CA HIS A 180 -24.18 -14.78 11.14
C HIS A 180 -23.54 -15.64 12.24
N ARG A 181 -22.29 -15.34 12.56
CA ARG A 181 -21.50 -16.02 13.59
C ARG A 181 -20.67 -15.01 14.36
N ILE A 182 -20.86 -14.95 15.67
CA ILE A 182 -20.21 -13.96 16.53
C ILE A 182 -19.15 -14.61 17.40
N ALA A 183 -17.96 -14.04 17.41
CA ALA A 183 -16.90 -14.34 18.39
C ALA A 183 -16.91 -13.27 19.50
N SER A 184 -17.13 -13.66 20.75
CA SER A 184 -17.23 -12.75 21.90
C SER A 184 -16.08 -12.93 22.89
N LEU A 185 -15.55 -11.81 23.40
CA LEU A 185 -14.40 -11.72 24.30
C LEU A 185 -14.63 -10.69 25.40
N ASP A 186 -14.04 -10.93 26.57
CA ASP A 186 -14.02 -9.97 27.68
C ASP A 186 -12.67 -9.29 27.83
N LEU A 187 -12.69 -7.98 27.63
CA LEU A 187 -11.56 -7.09 27.79
C LEU A 187 -11.58 -6.53 29.22
N VAL A 188 -10.79 -7.14 30.11
CA VAL A 188 -10.65 -6.71 31.50
C VAL A 188 -9.71 -5.51 31.57
N GLY A 189 -10.10 -4.46 32.29
CA GLY A 189 -9.33 -3.22 32.45
C GLY A 189 -9.36 -2.27 31.24
N ALA A 190 -10.03 -2.64 30.15
CA ALA A 190 -10.12 -1.82 28.95
C ALA A 190 -10.90 -0.51 29.20
N ARG A 191 -10.51 0.57 28.52
CA ARG A 191 -11.23 1.85 28.50
C ARG A 191 -11.97 1.99 27.17
N LEU A 192 -13.24 2.39 27.22
CA LEU A 192 -13.97 2.74 26.00
C LEU A 192 -13.77 4.23 25.70
N PRO A 193 -13.58 4.63 24.43
CA PRO A 193 -13.44 6.05 24.07
C PRO A 193 -14.65 6.92 24.44
N PHE A 194 -15.84 6.31 24.49
CA PHE A 194 -17.08 6.96 24.87
C PHE A 194 -17.78 6.15 25.97
N GLU A 195 -17.38 6.35 27.23
CA GLU A 195 -17.97 5.61 28.33
C GLU A 195 -19.48 5.83 28.48
N GLY A 196 -20.19 4.72 28.68
CA GLY A 196 -21.64 4.66 28.66
C GLY A 196 -22.27 4.51 27.28
N PHE A 197 -21.50 4.42 26.19
CA PHE A 197 -22.03 4.11 24.86
C PHE A 197 -21.72 2.68 24.43
N ARG A 198 -22.52 2.16 23.48
CA ARG A 198 -22.22 0.95 22.71
C ARG A 198 -21.53 1.33 21.41
N HIS A 199 -20.35 0.79 21.17
CA HIS A 199 -19.50 1.11 20.03
C HIS A 199 -19.75 0.13 18.89
N VAL A 200 -19.86 0.64 17.68
CA VAL A 200 -19.97 -0.12 16.43
C VAL A 200 -18.80 0.29 15.55
N PHE A 201 -17.92 -0.65 15.24
CA PHE A 201 -16.72 -0.44 14.42
C PHE A 201 -16.90 -1.08 13.05
N VAL A 202 -16.80 -0.26 12.00
CA VAL A 202 -16.96 -0.66 10.60
C VAL A 202 -15.58 -0.62 9.92
N GLY A 203 -15.24 -1.62 9.10
CA GLY A 203 -13.99 -1.65 8.32
C GLY A 203 -13.03 -2.82 8.58
N GLY A 204 -13.34 -3.72 9.53
CA GLY A 204 -12.61 -4.99 9.70
C GLY A 204 -13.03 -6.04 8.67
N SER A 205 -12.63 -7.31 8.86
CA SER A 205 -13.17 -8.43 8.05
C SER A 205 -14.67 -8.68 8.26
N GLY A 206 -15.28 -7.96 9.22
CA GLY A 206 -16.70 -7.85 9.52
C GLY A 206 -16.92 -6.66 10.47
N VAL A 207 -18.11 -6.53 11.04
CA VAL A 207 -18.42 -5.47 12.01
C VAL A 207 -18.04 -5.92 13.43
N ALA A 208 -17.40 -5.05 14.20
CA ALA A 208 -17.13 -5.29 15.62
C ALA A 208 -18.01 -4.39 16.51
N VAL A 209 -18.44 -4.92 17.66
CA VAL A 209 -19.27 -4.21 18.63
C VAL A 209 -18.63 -4.30 20.01
N ALA A 210 -18.46 -3.17 20.70
CA ALA A 210 -17.95 -3.15 22.07
C ALA A 210 -18.85 -2.37 23.02
N HIS A 211 -18.97 -2.82 24.27
CA HIS A 211 -19.69 -2.09 25.33
C HIS A 211 -19.29 -2.58 26.72
N ARG A 212 -19.45 -1.74 27.74
CA ARG A 212 -19.10 -2.09 29.11
C ARG A 212 -20.19 -2.95 29.74
N VAL A 213 -19.81 -4.12 30.25
CA VAL A 213 -20.71 -5.12 30.87
C VAL A 213 -20.42 -5.33 32.35
N GLY A 214 -19.49 -4.57 32.94
CA GLY A 214 -19.19 -4.57 34.38
C GLY A 214 -18.19 -3.47 34.74
N PRO A 215 -17.84 -3.30 36.02
CA PRO A 215 -17.00 -2.19 36.49
C PRO A 215 -15.65 -2.09 35.75
N ALA A 216 -15.03 -3.23 35.48
CA ALA A 216 -13.75 -3.33 34.79
C ALA A 216 -13.82 -4.15 33.48
N THR A 217 -15.01 -4.51 33.00
CA THR A 217 -15.14 -5.46 31.88
C THR A 217 -15.84 -4.82 30.68
N VAL A 218 -15.15 -4.77 29.55
CA VAL A 218 -15.72 -4.42 28.24
C VAL A 218 -15.91 -5.69 27.44
N ARG A 219 -17.10 -5.91 26.90
CA ARG A 219 -17.34 -7.01 25.98
C ARG A 219 -17.10 -6.57 24.55
N LEU A 220 -16.26 -7.31 23.83
CA LEU A 220 -16.02 -7.17 22.39
C LEU A 220 -16.66 -8.35 21.65
N ALA A 221 -17.52 -8.07 20.67
CA ALA A 221 -18.21 -9.04 19.84
C ALA A 221 -17.89 -8.79 18.36
N LEU A 222 -17.31 -9.78 17.69
CA LEU A 222 -16.86 -9.71 16.30
C LEU A 222 -17.81 -10.50 15.40
N ASP A 223 -18.38 -9.88 14.37
CA ASP A 223 -19.20 -10.57 13.37
C ASP A 223 -18.33 -11.24 12.31
N VAL A 224 -18.09 -12.54 12.48
CA VAL A 224 -17.16 -13.35 11.71
C VAL A 224 -17.85 -13.95 10.48
N PRO A 225 -17.42 -13.61 9.24
CA PRO A 225 -18.03 -14.14 8.01
C PRO A 225 -18.15 -15.66 8.01
N LEU A 226 -19.32 -16.20 7.60
CA LEU A 226 -19.62 -17.63 7.67
C LEU A 226 -18.68 -18.51 6.83
N GLY A 227 -18.22 -18.00 5.67
CA GLY A 227 -17.26 -18.70 4.80
C GLY A 227 -15.82 -18.76 5.35
N TRP A 228 -15.51 -17.99 6.39
CA TRP A 228 -14.16 -17.95 6.95
C TRP A 228 -13.94 -19.11 7.93
N ARG A 229 -13.04 -20.05 7.60
CA ARG A 229 -12.63 -21.10 8.53
C ARG A 229 -11.56 -20.55 9.48
N VAL A 230 -11.98 -20.04 10.63
CA VAL A 230 -11.06 -19.62 11.70
C VAL A 230 -10.39 -20.87 12.28
N PRO A 231 -9.05 -21.03 12.18
CA PRO A 231 -8.35 -22.20 12.70
C PRO A 231 -8.57 -22.36 14.21
N ARG A 232 -8.35 -23.57 14.75
CA ARG A 232 -8.40 -23.82 16.21
C ARG A 232 -7.39 -22.98 17.02
N GLU A 233 -6.40 -22.38 16.36
CA GLU A 233 -5.39 -21.45 16.89
C GLU A 233 -5.72 -19.97 16.57
N GLY A 234 -6.94 -19.71 16.06
CA GLY A 234 -7.30 -18.54 15.25
C GLY A 234 -7.54 -17.21 15.97
N GLY A 235 -6.98 -17.01 17.15
CA GLY A 235 -7.06 -15.69 17.77
C GLY A 235 -6.27 -14.62 16.98
N VAL A 236 -5.11 -14.97 16.37
CA VAL A 236 -4.25 -13.99 15.67
C VAL A 236 -5.03 -13.43 14.50
N ALA A 237 -5.71 -14.34 13.81
CA ALA A 237 -6.48 -14.04 12.63
C ALA A 237 -7.64 -13.11 12.98
N LEU A 238 -8.25 -13.24 14.16
CA LEU A 238 -9.24 -12.29 14.67
C LEU A 238 -8.59 -10.95 15.08
N LEU A 239 -7.40 -10.95 15.68
CA LEU A 239 -6.68 -9.73 16.03
C LEU A 239 -6.33 -8.92 14.77
N GLU A 240 -5.62 -9.51 13.83
CA GLU A 240 -5.23 -8.88 12.56
C GLU A 240 -6.44 -8.40 11.75
N ALA A 241 -7.52 -9.20 11.72
CA ALA A 241 -8.70 -8.88 10.93
C ALA A 241 -9.54 -7.71 11.45
N TYR A 242 -9.46 -7.40 12.75
CA TYR A 242 -10.33 -6.40 13.40
C TYR A 242 -9.59 -5.25 14.04
N SER A 243 -8.31 -5.39 14.43
CA SER A 243 -7.51 -4.30 15.01
C SER A 243 -7.48 -3.01 14.17
N PRO A 244 -7.41 -3.03 12.82
CA PRO A 244 -7.42 -1.81 12.03
C PRO A 244 -8.70 -0.96 12.16
N ALA A 245 -9.82 -1.58 12.56
CA ALA A 245 -11.09 -0.90 12.77
C ALA A 245 -11.31 -0.49 14.24
N LEU A 246 -10.44 -0.91 15.16
CA LEU A 246 -10.55 -0.62 16.58
C LEU A 246 -9.69 0.60 16.96
N PRO A 247 -10.17 1.45 17.88
CA PRO A 247 -9.35 2.46 18.54
C PRO A 247 -8.16 1.82 19.28
N GLU A 248 -7.02 2.53 19.31
CA GLU A 248 -5.77 2.05 19.92
C GLU A 248 -5.97 1.55 21.36
N GLU A 249 -6.87 2.19 22.13
CA GLU A 249 -7.14 1.83 23.53
C GLU A 249 -7.77 0.45 23.71
N LEU A 250 -8.33 -0.13 22.65
CA LEU A 250 -8.96 -1.45 22.66
C LEU A 250 -8.09 -2.55 22.05
N VAL A 251 -7.05 -2.20 21.28
CA VAL A 251 -6.20 -3.17 20.57
C VAL A 251 -5.44 -4.06 21.56
N GLU A 252 -4.75 -3.46 22.54
CA GLU A 252 -3.98 -4.24 23.51
C GLU A 252 -4.88 -5.06 24.44
N PRO A 253 -5.98 -4.53 25.03
CA PRO A 253 -6.92 -5.34 25.79
C PRO A 253 -7.56 -6.48 24.99
N PHE A 254 -7.78 -6.29 23.67
CA PHE A 254 -8.25 -7.33 22.76
C PHE A 254 -7.21 -8.44 22.56
N ALA A 255 -5.96 -8.08 22.30
CA ALA A 255 -4.86 -9.04 22.24
C ALA A 255 -4.70 -9.82 23.57
N ASP A 256 -4.78 -9.11 24.69
CA ASP A 256 -4.77 -9.66 26.05
C ASP A 256 -5.89 -10.68 26.29
N ALA A 257 -7.12 -10.35 25.89
CA ALA A 257 -8.28 -11.23 26.05
C ALA A 257 -8.12 -12.52 25.25
N LEU A 258 -7.59 -12.41 24.03
CA LEU A 258 -7.30 -13.58 23.19
C LEU A 258 -6.14 -14.44 23.73
N ARG A 259 -5.16 -13.82 24.40
CA ARG A 259 -4.08 -14.56 25.10
C ARG A 259 -4.63 -15.36 26.28
N ARG A 260 -5.59 -14.80 27.03
CA ARG A 260 -6.20 -15.45 28.21
C ARG A 260 -7.12 -16.63 27.88
N GLY A 261 -7.68 -16.69 26.66
CA GLY A 261 -8.57 -17.79 26.28
C GLY A 261 -9.17 -17.66 24.88
N ALA A 262 -9.77 -18.75 24.39
CA ALA A 262 -10.48 -18.73 23.11
C ALA A 262 -11.77 -17.90 23.21
N PRO A 263 -12.17 -17.19 22.14
CA PRO A 263 -13.43 -16.48 22.11
C PRO A 263 -14.61 -17.45 22.27
N SER A 264 -15.67 -16.98 22.91
CA SER A 264 -16.93 -17.69 22.97
C SER A 264 -17.68 -17.49 21.65
N TRP A 265 -18.13 -18.59 21.05
CA TRP A 265 -18.79 -18.56 19.74
C TRP A 265 -20.30 -18.67 19.88
N SER A 266 -21.02 -17.82 19.16
CA SER A 266 -22.47 -17.94 18.99
C SER A 266 -22.84 -17.86 17.51
N HIS A 267 -23.94 -18.54 17.16
CA HIS A 267 -24.49 -18.55 15.80
C HIS A 267 -25.93 -18.08 15.88
N GLY A 268 -26.35 -17.31 14.88
CA GLY A 268 -27.70 -16.76 14.88
C GLY A 268 -28.28 -16.63 13.49
N ARG A 269 -29.59 -16.40 13.46
CA ARG A 269 -30.38 -16.23 12.24
C ARG A 269 -31.08 -14.89 12.27
N ILE A 270 -31.10 -14.18 11.15
CA ILE A 270 -32.03 -13.07 10.94
C ILE A 270 -33.33 -13.68 10.44
N GLN A 271 -34.37 -13.62 11.28
CA GLN A 271 -35.70 -14.14 10.97
C GLN A 271 -36.75 -13.09 11.34
N PRO A 272 -37.51 -12.55 10.36
CA PRO A 272 -38.56 -11.60 10.65
C PRO A 272 -39.69 -12.18 11.50
N ARG A 273 -40.33 -11.32 12.29
CA ARG A 273 -41.39 -11.61 13.27
C ARG A 273 -42.77 -11.81 12.64
N GLY A 274 -42.85 -12.49 11.50
CA GLY A 274 -44.11 -12.70 10.75
C GLY A 274 -45.05 -13.77 11.34
N ASN A 275 -44.53 -14.70 12.15
CA ASN A 275 -45.23 -15.92 12.56
C ASN A 275 -45.28 -16.09 14.09
N MET A 276 -45.88 -15.11 14.77
CA MET A 276 -46.02 -15.06 16.23
C MET A 276 -47.05 -16.05 16.81
N ILE A 277 -47.87 -16.67 15.96
CA ILE A 277 -48.80 -17.74 16.37
C ILE A 277 -48.66 -18.90 15.39
N ARG A 278 -48.45 -20.10 15.93
CA ARG A 278 -48.46 -21.33 15.12
C ARG A 278 -49.25 -22.41 15.85
N GLY A 279 -50.33 -22.89 15.26
CA GLY A 279 -51.10 -23.99 15.85
C GLY A 279 -51.82 -23.67 17.16
N GLY A 280 -52.21 -22.41 17.36
CA GLY A 280 -52.80 -21.94 18.63
C GLY A 280 -51.78 -21.60 19.72
N VAL A 281 -50.48 -21.82 19.46
CA VAL A 281 -49.38 -21.51 20.38
C VAL A 281 -48.81 -20.13 20.08
N ALA A 282 -48.72 -19.28 21.10
CA ALA A 282 -48.05 -17.99 21.00
C ALA A 282 -46.53 -18.17 21.05
N ARG A 283 -45.80 -17.39 20.28
CA ARG A 283 -44.33 -17.38 20.23
C ARG A 283 -43.84 -16.00 20.63
N VAL A 284 -42.87 -15.94 21.54
CA VAL A 284 -42.30 -14.68 22.07
C VAL A 284 -40.78 -14.72 21.98
N GLY A 285 -40.13 -13.55 21.92
CA GLY A 285 -38.67 -13.46 21.85
C GLY A 285 -38.09 -14.05 20.56
N ASP A 286 -36.94 -14.72 20.63
CA ASP A 286 -36.30 -15.33 19.46
C ASP A 286 -37.14 -16.43 18.80
N ALA A 287 -38.06 -17.04 19.56
CA ALA A 287 -39.04 -17.94 18.98
C ALA A 287 -39.99 -17.20 18.03
N ALA A 288 -40.31 -15.93 18.23
CA ALA A 288 -41.16 -15.16 17.33
C ALA A 288 -40.40 -14.66 16.08
N GLY A 289 -39.12 -14.36 16.26
CA GLY A 289 -38.17 -13.91 15.25
C GLY A 289 -36.89 -13.41 15.91
N SER A 290 -35.76 -13.53 15.22
CA SER A 290 -34.42 -13.23 15.76
C SER A 290 -33.70 -12.23 14.86
N LEU A 291 -32.86 -11.37 15.46
CA LEU A 291 -32.19 -10.27 14.77
C LEU A 291 -30.67 -10.38 14.93
N HIS A 292 -29.93 -9.67 14.08
CA HIS A 292 -28.49 -9.51 14.28
C HIS A 292 -28.21 -8.72 15.58
N PRO A 293 -27.20 -9.09 16.39
CA PRO A 293 -26.96 -8.46 17.70
C PRO A 293 -26.41 -7.02 17.61
N LEU A 294 -26.11 -6.53 16.41
CA LEU A 294 -25.57 -5.18 16.15
C LEU A 294 -26.31 -4.08 16.92
N THR A 295 -27.64 -4.04 16.80
CA THR A 295 -28.48 -2.98 17.37
C THR A 295 -28.96 -3.27 18.79
N ALA A 296 -28.74 -4.48 19.32
CA ALA A 296 -29.28 -4.94 20.60
C ALA A 296 -30.82 -4.88 20.76
N ALA A 297 -31.58 -4.78 19.66
CA ALA A 297 -33.04 -4.71 19.70
C ALA A 297 -33.71 -6.00 20.21
N GLY A 298 -33.09 -7.17 19.99
CA GLY A 298 -33.67 -8.49 20.28
C GLY A 298 -34.19 -8.66 21.73
N PRO A 299 -33.33 -8.50 22.76
CA PRO A 299 -33.74 -8.62 24.16
C PRO A 299 -34.87 -7.65 24.55
N SER A 300 -34.85 -6.43 24.02
CA SER A 300 -35.87 -5.41 24.32
C SER A 300 -37.22 -5.78 23.69
N LEU A 301 -37.22 -6.29 22.45
CA LEU A 301 -38.41 -6.81 21.80
C LEU A 301 -38.97 -8.05 22.51
N ALA A 302 -38.09 -8.91 23.05
CA ALA A 302 -38.49 -10.08 23.81
C ALA A 302 -39.26 -9.73 25.10
N ILE A 303 -38.85 -8.67 25.81
CA ILE A 303 -39.54 -8.16 27.00
C ILE A 303 -40.91 -7.59 26.60
N ALA A 304 -40.94 -6.75 25.56
CA ALA A 304 -42.16 -6.14 25.06
C ALA A 304 -43.19 -7.17 24.55
N ASP A 305 -42.73 -8.29 23.98
CA ASP A 305 -43.62 -9.39 23.59
C ASP A 305 -44.31 -10.03 24.81
N GLY A 306 -43.59 -10.22 25.91
CA GLY A 306 -44.15 -10.84 27.11
C GLY A 306 -45.23 -9.97 27.77
N VAL A 307 -44.99 -8.66 27.87
CA VAL A 307 -45.97 -7.69 28.38
C VAL A 307 -47.21 -7.65 27.48
N ALA A 308 -47.02 -7.51 26.17
CA ALA A 308 -48.15 -7.44 25.24
C ALA A 308 -48.96 -8.74 25.16
N PHE A 309 -48.35 -9.89 25.40
CA PHE A 309 -49.08 -11.15 25.48
C PHE A 309 -50.04 -11.16 26.67
N ALA A 310 -49.59 -10.69 27.84
CA ALA A 310 -50.40 -10.61 29.05
C ALA A 310 -51.56 -9.59 28.92
N GLU A 311 -51.35 -8.49 28.20
CA GLU A 311 -52.37 -7.46 27.96
C GLU A 311 -53.41 -7.85 26.89
N ALA A 312 -53.08 -8.83 26.04
CA ALA A 312 -53.94 -9.21 24.92
C ALA A 312 -55.12 -10.09 25.37
N SER A 313 -56.31 -9.81 24.83
CA SER A 313 -57.50 -10.63 25.08
C SER A 313 -57.46 -12.02 24.44
N SER A 314 -56.50 -12.27 23.54
CA SER A 314 -56.31 -13.55 22.86
C SER A 314 -54.93 -13.61 22.18
N PRO A 315 -54.40 -14.81 21.87
CA PRO A 315 -53.17 -14.93 21.07
C PRO A 315 -53.24 -14.16 19.74
N ALA A 316 -54.40 -14.15 19.07
CA ALA A 316 -54.61 -13.41 17.83
C ALA A 316 -54.54 -11.88 18.00
N ALA A 317 -55.06 -11.36 19.11
CA ALA A 317 -54.93 -9.95 19.47
C ALA A 317 -53.47 -9.57 19.77
N PHE A 318 -52.75 -10.43 20.50
CA PHE A 318 -51.31 -10.28 20.75
C PHE A 318 -50.51 -10.16 19.44
N ALA A 319 -50.70 -11.10 18.52
CA ALA A 319 -49.97 -11.07 17.26
C ALA A 319 -50.28 -9.83 16.41
N ARG A 320 -51.53 -9.36 16.43
CA ARG A 320 -51.92 -8.14 15.72
C ARG A 320 -51.26 -6.89 16.30
N ALA A 321 -51.29 -6.74 17.62
CA ALA A 321 -50.68 -5.61 18.32
C ALA A 321 -49.17 -5.57 18.08
N ARG A 322 -48.49 -6.71 18.24
CA ARG A 322 -47.04 -6.79 18.07
C ARG A 322 -46.57 -6.63 16.63
N ARG A 323 -47.29 -7.17 15.64
CA ARG A 323 -46.97 -6.96 14.22
C ARG A 323 -46.95 -5.50 13.78
N GLY A 324 -47.63 -4.59 14.48
CA GLY A 324 -47.53 -3.15 14.24
C GLY A 324 -46.31 -2.53 14.92
N ALA A 325 -46.18 -2.77 16.22
CA ALA A 325 -45.14 -2.18 17.07
C ALA A 325 -43.70 -2.65 16.75
N THR A 326 -43.53 -3.82 16.11
CA THR A 326 -42.18 -4.33 15.79
C THR A 326 -41.66 -3.94 14.42
N ARG A 327 -42.48 -3.36 13.52
CA ARG A 327 -42.09 -3.17 12.10
C ARG A 327 -40.86 -2.28 11.93
N VAL A 328 -40.86 -1.12 12.59
CA VAL A 328 -39.78 -0.14 12.45
C VAL A 328 -38.49 -0.62 13.13
N PRO A 329 -38.51 -1.07 14.40
CA PRO A 329 -37.31 -1.61 15.06
C PRO A 329 -36.71 -2.83 14.35
N GLU A 330 -37.55 -3.69 13.78
CA GLU A 330 -37.11 -4.83 12.98
C GLU A 330 -36.49 -4.38 11.65
N ALA A 331 -37.17 -3.54 10.89
CA ALA A 331 -36.69 -3.07 9.59
C ALA A 331 -35.36 -2.34 9.70
N ILE A 332 -35.19 -1.46 10.71
CA ILE A 332 -33.94 -0.74 10.92
C ILE A 332 -32.81 -1.67 11.39
N ALA A 333 -33.10 -2.65 12.25
CA ALA A 333 -32.09 -3.60 12.71
C ALA A 333 -31.57 -4.49 11.57
N ILE A 334 -32.47 -4.99 10.72
CA ILE A 334 -32.10 -5.79 9.55
C ILE A 334 -31.37 -4.91 8.52
N GLY A 335 -31.89 -3.71 8.23
CA GLY A 335 -31.29 -2.80 7.26
C GLY A 335 -29.87 -2.34 7.66
N LEU A 336 -29.66 -2.00 8.93
CA LEU A 336 -28.32 -1.65 9.43
C LEU A 336 -27.37 -2.84 9.42
N ALA A 337 -27.84 -4.03 9.81
CA ALA A 337 -27.02 -5.23 9.73
C ALA A 337 -26.62 -5.52 8.28
N GLU A 338 -27.55 -5.42 7.33
CA GLU A 338 -27.24 -5.61 5.91
C GLU A 338 -26.22 -4.59 5.40
N VAL A 339 -26.49 -3.29 5.60
CA VAL A 339 -25.69 -2.19 5.03
C VAL A 339 -24.31 -2.07 5.67
N LEU A 340 -24.19 -2.29 6.99
CA LEU A 340 -22.90 -2.20 7.70
C LEU A 340 -22.00 -3.42 7.49
N THR A 341 -22.55 -4.55 7.06
CA THR A 341 -21.78 -5.79 6.82
C THR A 341 -21.59 -6.12 5.34
N ASP A 342 -22.14 -5.30 4.42
CA ASP A 342 -22.09 -5.53 2.97
C ASP A 342 -21.11 -4.58 2.29
N GLU A 343 -20.09 -5.10 1.60
CA GLU A 343 -19.08 -4.29 0.91
C GLU A 343 -19.41 -3.98 -0.56
N ALA A 344 -20.61 -4.34 -1.01
CA ALA A 344 -21.04 -3.96 -2.35
C ALA A 344 -20.99 -2.42 -2.52
N PRO A 345 -20.54 -1.89 -3.67
CA PRO A 345 -20.41 -0.45 -3.89
C PRO A 345 -21.69 0.34 -3.58
N GLU A 346 -22.86 -0.24 -3.82
CA GLU A 346 -24.14 0.36 -3.45
C GLU A 346 -24.32 0.52 -1.93
N SER A 347 -23.85 -0.45 -1.13
CA SER A 347 -23.92 -0.44 0.33
C SER A 347 -22.95 0.57 0.92
N VAL A 348 -21.74 0.66 0.36
CA VAL A 348 -20.77 1.72 0.69
C VAL A 348 -21.37 3.11 0.42
N ALA A 349 -22.05 3.28 -0.72
CA ALA A 349 -22.69 4.54 -1.06
C ALA A 349 -23.84 4.90 -0.09
N ILE A 350 -24.65 3.92 0.31
CA ILE A 350 -25.70 4.09 1.32
C ILE A 350 -25.08 4.45 2.68
N ARG A 351 -24.03 3.75 3.14
CA ARG A 351 -23.32 4.05 4.40
C ARG A 351 -22.83 5.48 4.44
N ARG A 352 -22.08 5.90 3.42
CA ARG A 352 -21.56 7.27 3.35
C ARG A 352 -22.66 8.34 3.29
N ALA A 353 -23.83 8.02 2.72
CA ALA A 353 -24.96 8.93 2.73
C ALA A 353 -25.61 8.99 4.12
N MET A 354 -25.69 7.85 4.81
CA MET A 354 -26.20 7.72 6.17
C MET A 354 -25.30 8.44 7.19
N TYR A 355 -23.97 8.28 7.09
CA TYR A 355 -23.00 9.00 7.94
C TYR A 355 -23.11 10.51 7.77
N ALA A 356 -23.18 10.99 6.53
CA ALA A 356 -23.37 12.41 6.24
C ALA A 356 -24.67 12.92 6.85
N MET A 357 -25.79 12.22 6.62
CA MET A 357 -27.09 12.58 7.19
C MET A 357 -27.04 12.68 8.73
N TRP A 358 -26.41 11.73 9.41
CA TRP A 358 -26.29 11.77 10.86
C TRP A 358 -25.40 12.91 11.36
N ARG A 359 -24.34 13.26 10.63
CA ARG A 359 -23.49 14.41 10.98
C ARG A 359 -24.22 15.73 10.80
N ASP A 360 -24.97 15.85 9.71
CA ASP A 360 -25.62 17.10 9.31
C ASP A 360 -26.94 17.35 10.06
N ASP A 361 -27.65 16.29 10.49
CA ASP A 361 -28.95 16.39 11.17
C ASP A 361 -28.91 15.68 12.55
N PRO A 362 -28.65 16.42 13.65
CA PRO A 362 -28.76 15.89 15.02
C PRO A 362 -30.14 15.31 15.34
N GLY A 363 -31.20 15.83 14.71
CA GLY A 363 -32.54 15.27 14.82
C GLY A 363 -32.65 13.89 14.20
N GLU A 364 -31.95 13.61 13.09
CA GLU A 364 -31.87 12.26 12.52
C GLU A 364 -31.14 11.28 13.42
N ARG A 365 -30.10 11.73 14.15
CA ARG A 365 -29.41 10.88 15.13
C ARG A 365 -30.35 10.41 16.23
N LEU A 366 -31.09 11.35 16.81
CA LEU A 366 -32.11 11.06 17.82
C LEU A 366 -33.26 10.21 17.28
N ARG A 367 -33.71 10.49 16.05
CA ARG A 367 -34.77 9.71 15.39
C ARG A 367 -34.34 8.27 15.11
N THR A 368 -33.13 8.10 14.59
CA THR A 368 -32.52 6.78 14.33
C THR A 368 -32.43 5.97 15.63
N MET A 369 -31.95 6.57 16.73
CA MET A 369 -31.96 5.85 18.01
C MET A 369 -33.36 5.55 18.54
N SER A 370 -34.33 6.45 18.36
CA SER A 370 -35.71 6.13 18.76
C SER A 370 -36.28 4.96 17.96
N TYR A 371 -35.95 4.84 16.66
CA TYR A 371 -36.35 3.69 15.86
C TYR A 371 -35.69 2.39 16.33
N ILE A 372 -34.39 2.43 16.66
CA ILE A 372 -33.67 1.26 17.21
C ILE A 372 -34.25 0.85 18.58
N ALA A 373 -34.54 1.84 19.44
CA ALA A 373 -35.05 1.62 20.79
C ALA A 373 -36.53 1.22 20.85
N GLY A 374 -37.29 1.41 19.77
CA GLY A 374 -38.75 1.21 19.75
C GLY A 374 -39.56 2.36 20.36
N GLU A 375 -39.01 3.57 20.40
CA GLU A 375 -39.68 4.77 20.94
C GLU A 375 -40.50 5.50 19.84
N HIS A 376 -41.83 5.33 19.85
CA HIS A 376 -42.85 6.04 19.05
C HIS A 376 -42.78 5.93 17.51
N ASP A 377 -43.82 5.28 16.97
CA ASP A 377 -43.85 4.66 15.64
C ASP A 377 -44.60 5.51 14.61
N GLY A 378 -43.86 6.07 13.66
CA GLY A 378 -44.43 6.56 12.43
C GLY A 378 -43.73 5.91 11.25
N VAL A 379 -44.34 4.88 10.66
CA VAL A 379 -43.85 4.23 9.42
C VAL A 379 -43.54 5.27 8.33
N LEU A 380 -44.36 6.33 8.25
CA LEU A 380 -44.14 7.45 7.31
C LEU A 380 -42.86 8.25 7.61
N ARG A 381 -42.54 8.48 8.90
CA ARG A 381 -41.33 9.21 9.30
C ARG A 381 -40.08 8.36 9.08
N PHE A 382 -40.15 7.07 9.39
CA PHE A 382 -39.09 6.11 9.07
C PHE A 382 -38.84 6.06 7.56
N GLY A 383 -39.90 5.93 6.75
CA GLY A 383 -39.82 6.00 5.29
C GLY A 383 -39.21 7.30 4.78
N GLY A 384 -39.51 8.44 5.39
CA GLY A 384 -38.91 9.73 5.06
C GLY A 384 -37.40 9.84 5.40
N SER A 385 -36.93 9.20 6.46
CA SER A 385 -35.49 9.09 6.77
C SER A 385 -34.78 8.18 5.76
N CYS A 386 -35.36 7.02 5.43
CA CYS A 386 -34.84 6.13 4.38
C CYS A 386 -34.76 6.85 3.03
N LEU A 387 -35.81 7.57 2.63
CA LEU A 387 -35.84 8.31 1.36
C LEU A 387 -34.77 9.40 1.29
N ARG A 388 -34.43 10.07 2.40
CA ARG A 388 -33.37 11.09 2.43
C ARG A 388 -31.99 10.50 2.21
N VAL A 389 -31.66 9.37 2.84
CA VAL A 389 -30.41 8.63 2.57
C VAL A 389 -30.32 8.27 1.10
N MET A 390 -31.46 7.89 0.50
CA MET A 390 -31.54 7.48 -0.91
C MET A 390 -31.41 8.61 -1.91
N LEU A 391 -32.06 9.76 -1.67
CA LEU A 391 -31.90 10.92 -2.55
C LEU A 391 -30.45 11.44 -2.51
N SER A 392 -29.83 11.41 -1.33
CA SER A 392 -28.42 11.77 -1.15
C SER A 392 -27.47 10.78 -1.85
N SER A 393 -27.75 9.47 -1.78
CA SER A 393 -26.95 8.45 -2.47
C SER A 393 -27.15 8.49 -3.99
N ALA A 394 -28.38 8.69 -4.47
CA ALA A 394 -28.72 8.81 -5.90
C ALA A 394 -28.04 10.01 -6.58
N ALA A 395 -27.94 11.16 -5.89
CA ALA A 395 -27.18 12.31 -6.38
C ALA A 395 -25.70 11.99 -6.60
N ARG A 396 -25.11 11.13 -5.77
CA ARG A 396 -23.72 10.66 -5.91
C ARG A 396 -23.57 9.66 -7.06
N VAL A 397 -24.53 8.74 -7.24
CA VAL A 397 -24.55 7.79 -8.36
C VAL A 397 -24.76 8.51 -9.70
N ALA A 398 -25.61 9.53 -9.75
CA ALA A 398 -25.81 10.37 -10.94
C ALA A 398 -24.54 11.15 -11.32
N LYS A 399 -23.79 11.64 -10.32
CA LYS A 399 -22.49 12.33 -10.53
C LYS A 399 -21.41 11.36 -11.06
N ALA A 400 -21.49 10.07 -10.74
CA ALA A 400 -20.64 9.03 -11.31
C ALA A 400 -21.07 8.64 -12.74
N GLY A 401 -22.37 8.55 -13.01
CA GLY A 401 -22.91 8.35 -14.37
C GLY A 401 -22.53 9.48 -15.34
N ALA A 402 -22.50 10.73 -14.86
CA ALA A 402 -22.01 11.89 -15.62
C ALA A 402 -20.52 11.82 -15.98
N ARG A 403 -19.73 10.94 -15.33
CA ARG A 403 -18.31 10.69 -15.60
C ARG A 403 -18.07 9.47 -16.50
N GLY A 404 -19.12 8.89 -17.09
CA GLY A 404 -19.02 7.88 -18.16
C GLY A 404 -19.32 6.44 -17.76
N ASP A 405 -19.55 6.13 -16.47
CA ASP A 405 -19.86 4.75 -16.04
C ASP A 405 -21.36 4.46 -15.94
N LEU A 406 -22.00 4.34 -17.11
CA LEU A 406 -23.43 4.11 -17.24
C LEU A 406 -23.88 2.72 -16.73
N ARG A 407 -23.02 1.71 -16.82
CA ARG A 407 -23.33 0.35 -16.36
C ARG A 407 -23.33 0.27 -14.83
N PHE A 408 -22.34 0.88 -14.18
CA PHE A 408 -22.32 1.02 -12.74
C PHE A 408 -23.52 1.83 -12.24
N ALA A 409 -23.81 2.98 -12.85
CA ALA A 409 -24.95 3.81 -12.46
C ALA A 409 -26.29 3.06 -12.57
N HIS A 410 -26.49 2.29 -13.63
CA HIS A 410 -27.70 1.49 -13.83
C HIS A 410 -27.83 0.33 -12.83
N LYS A 411 -26.76 -0.45 -12.64
CA LYS A 411 -26.75 -1.61 -11.73
C LYS A 411 -26.92 -1.17 -10.27
N THR A 412 -26.18 -0.13 -9.87
CA THR A 412 -26.25 0.48 -8.54
C THR A 412 -27.63 1.12 -8.30
N GLY A 413 -28.18 1.83 -9.28
CA GLY A 413 -29.53 2.42 -9.20
C GLY A 413 -30.64 1.38 -9.04
N LYS A 414 -30.59 0.28 -9.80
CA LYS A 414 -31.56 -0.82 -9.70
C LYS A 414 -31.48 -1.53 -8.34
N ALA A 415 -30.27 -1.89 -7.89
CA ALA A 415 -30.06 -2.54 -6.60
C ALA A 415 -30.53 -1.64 -5.43
N MET A 416 -30.31 -0.33 -5.54
CA MET A 416 -30.80 0.67 -4.59
C MET A 416 -32.33 0.71 -4.53
N LEU A 417 -33.02 0.71 -5.68
CA LEU A 417 -34.49 0.69 -5.73
C LEU A 417 -35.09 -0.59 -5.11
N GLU A 418 -34.50 -1.75 -5.37
CA GLU A 418 -34.94 -3.03 -4.82
C GLU A 418 -34.84 -3.06 -3.28
N ARG A 419 -33.72 -2.60 -2.71
CA ARG A 419 -33.50 -2.56 -1.25
C ARG A 419 -34.46 -1.59 -0.55
N VAL A 420 -34.81 -0.47 -1.19
CA VAL A 420 -35.76 0.52 -0.66
C VAL A 420 -37.20 0.02 -0.75
N GLY A 421 -37.57 -0.57 -1.88
CA GLY A 421 -38.89 -1.17 -2.05
C GLY A 421 -39.17 -2.19 -0.93
N TRP A 422 -38.14 -2.92 -0.51
CA TRP A 422 -38.22 -3.83 0.63
C TRP A 422 -38.27 -3.11 1.98
N MET A 423 -37.36 -2.18 2.30
CA MET A 423 -37.37 -1.49 3.61
C MET A 423 -38.67 -0.70 3.84
N VAL A 424 -39.16 -0.02 2.81
CA VAL A 424 -40.39 0.78 2.84
C VAL A 424 -41.62 -0.14 2.77
N GLY A 425 -41.61 -1.15 1.90
CA GLY A 425 -42.67 -2.15 1.78
C GLY A 425 -42.85 -2.99 3.05
N GLY A 426 -41.76 -3.39 3.71
CA GLY A 426 -41.76 -4.10 4.99
C GLY A 426 -42.28 -3.23 6.14
N ALA A 427 -41.89 -1.96 6.20
CA ALA A 427 -42.43 -1.03 7.20
C ALA A 427 -43.93 -0.74 6.98
N LEU A 428 -44.38 -0.64 5.72
CA LEU A 428 -45.79 -0.44 5.34
C LEU A 428 -46.63 -1.73 5.41
N GLY A 429 -46.00 -2.90 5.49
CA GLY A 429 -46.67 -4.21 5.55
C GLY A 429 -47.20 -4.70 4.20
N TRP A 430 -46.58 -4.26 3.10
CA TRP A 430 -46.95 -4.60 1.71
C TRP A 430 -46.25 -5.86 1.18
N SER A 431 -45.25 -6.37 1.89
CA SER A 431 -44.49 -7.56 1.50
C SER A 431 -44.33 -8.52 2.70
N ASP A 432 -44.93 -9.71 2.62
CA ASP A 432 -44.76 -10.81 3.60
C ASP A 432 -43.44 -11.59 3.40
N LEU A 433 -42.45 -11.02 2.72
CA LEU A 433 -41.28 -11.74 2.22
C LEU A 433 -39.98 -11.01 2.58
N LEU A 434 -39.07 -11.73 3.24
CA LEU A 434 -37.63 -11.58 2.99
C LEU A 434 -37.43 -11.66 1.47
N PRO A 435 -36.48 -10.93 0.88
CA PRO A 435 -36.08 -11.23 -0.49
C PRO A 435 -35.76 -12.73 -0.55
N ASP A 436 -36.41 -13.46 -1.45
CA ASP A 436 -35.93 -14.78 -1.84
C ASP A 436 -34.46 -14.59 -2.21
N GLY A 437 -33.58 -15.22 -1.41
CA GLY A 437 -32.15 -15.06 -1.53
C GLY A 437 -31.45 -14.08 -0.59
N LEU A 438 -32.03 -13.57 0.51
CA LEU A 438 -31.19 -12.96 1.59
C LEU A 438 -30.31 -14.03 2.24
N ALA A 439 -30.86 -15.22 2.49
CA ALA A 439 -30.09 -16.39 2.95
C ALA A 439 -29.04 -16.80 1.90
N GLU A 440 -29.40 -16.87 0.61
CA GLU A 440 -28.44 -17.16 -0.46
C GLU A 440 -27.43 -16.03 -0.68
N LYS A 441 -27.76 -14.75 -0.48
CA LYS A 441 -26.81 -13.63 -0.53
C LYS A 441 -25.86 -13.68 0.67
N LEU A 442 -26.35 -14.00 1.87
CA LEU A 442 -25.56 -14.17 3.08
C LEU A 442 -24.70 -15.46 3.05
N GLU A 443 -25.16 -16.52 2.38
CA GLU A 443 -24.38 -17.72 2.07
C GLU A 443 -23.37 -17.47 0.93
N ALA A 444 -23.75 -16.73 -0.12
CA ALA A 444 -22.89 -16.30 -1.22
C ALA A 444 -21.85 -15.23 -0.81
N ARG A 445 -22.01 -14.60 0.36
CA ARG A 445 -20.92 -13.85 1.01
C ARG A 445 -19.72 -14.75 1.32
N GLY A 446 -19.93 -16.07 1.44
CA GLY A 446 -18.86 -17.06 1.53
C GLY A 446 -18.12 -17.31 0.22
N THR A 447 -18.64 -16.82 -0.91
CA THR A 447 -18.05 -17.05 -2.23
C THR A 447 -17.55 -15.77 -2.90
N THR A 448 -18.12 -14.57 -2.81
CA THR A 448 -17.65 -13.51 -3.75
C THR A 448 -16.25 -12.89 -3.47
N ARG A 449 -15.71 -12.98 -2.23
CA ARG A 449 -14.26 -12.74 -1.98
C ARG A 449 -13.41 -14.01 -2.17
N PHE A 450 -14.06 -15.15 -2.38
CA PHE A 450 -13.47 -16.49 -2.44
C PHE A 450 -13.74 -17.28 -3.74
N VAL A 451 -14.46 -16.72 -4.72
CA VAL A 451 -14.89 -17.32 -5.99
C VAL A 451 -14.44 -16.43 -7.14
N GLY A 452 -14.24 -15.13 -6.95
CA GLY A 452 -13.22 -14.42 -7.73
C GLY A 452 -11.81 -14.94 -7.42
N ALA A 453 -11.59 -15.40 -6.18
CA ALA A 453 -10.33 -15.99 -5.71
C ALA A 453 -10.28 -17.53 -5.77
N MET A 454 -11.32 -18.21 -6.28
CA MET A 454 -11.26 -19.66 -6.57
C MET A 454 -11.86 -20.11 -7.91
N HIS A 455 -12.58 -19.30 -8.70
CA HIS A 455 -13.01 -19.69 -10.06
C HIS A 455 -12.04 -19.22 -11.15
N HIS A 456 -10.75 -19.46 -10.94
CA HIS A 456 -9.85 -19.90 -12.01
C HIS A 456 -9.34 -21.32 -11.74
N THR A 457 -10.14 -22.16 -11.06
CA THR A 457 -10.02 -23.62 -11.14
C THR A 457 -11.22 -24.18 -11.89
N GLY A 458 -11.08 -24.29 -13.21
CA GLY A 458 -12.10 -24.85 -14.09
C GLY A 458 -11.63 -24.86 -15.54
N GLU A 459 -10.92 -25.93 -15.89
CA GLU A 459 -10.64 -26.40 -17.27
C GLU A 459 -9.91 -25.43 -18.21
N ALA A 460 -8.62 -25.19 -17.91
CA ALA A 460 -7.66 -24.94 -18.96
C ALA A 460 -7.21 -26.29 -19.52
N GLU A 461 -7.36 -26.46 -20.84
CA GLU A 461 -6.76 -27.56 -21.58
C GLU A 461 -5.29 -27.75 -21.16
N VAL A 462 -4.94 -29.01 -20.95
CA VAL A 462 -3.57 -29.45 -20.69
C VAL A 462 -2.72 -29.16 -21.92
N VAL A 463 -2.19 -27.94 -22.01
CA VAL A 463 -1.05 -27.62 -22.87
C VAL A 463 0.19 -27.90 -22.03
N GLY A 464 0.88 -28.98 -22.39
CA GLY A 464 1.94 -29.59 -21.60
C GLY A 464 3.09 -28.62 -21.26
N LEU A 465 3.32 -28.44 -19.96
CA LEU A 465 4.59 -27.98 -19.43
C LEU A 465 5.33 -29.17 -18.79
N PRO A 466 6.64 -29.31 -19.03
CA PRO A 466 7.41 -30.50 -18.71
C PRO A 466 7.52 -30.70 -17.20
N SER A 467 7.29 -31.93 -16.75
CA SER A 467 7.52 -32.35 -15.38
C SER A 467 9.00 -32.22 -15.01
N ARG A 468 9.32 -31.40 -13.99
CA ARG A 468 10.54 -31.59 -13.21
C ARG A 468 10.19 -31.62 -11.73
N SER A 469 10.34 -32.81 -11.16
CA SER A 469 10.28 -33.15 -9.75
C SER A 469 11.35 -32.38 -8.96
N GLY A 470 10.92 -31.44 -8.12
CA GLY A 470 11.72 -30.85 -7.05
C GLY A 470 10.78 -30.35 -5.96
N ARG A 471 10.96 -30.78 -4.70
CA ARG A 471 10.25 -30.18 -3.56
C ARG A 471 10.59 -28.69 -3.53
N ALA A 472 9.59 -27.81 -3.64
CA ALA A 472 9.80 -26.37 -3.50
C ALA A 472 10.47 -26.08 -2.14
N ALA A 473 11.56 -25.29 -2.14
CA ALA A 473 12.26 -24.90 -0.94
C ALA A 473 11.34 -24.07 -0.02
N SER A 474 11.47 -24.20 1.30
CA SER A 474 10.74 -23.34 2.23
C SER A 474 11.20 -21.89 2.10
N ILE A 475 10.33 -20.92 2.40
CA ILE A 475 10.64 -19.48 2.36
C ILE A 475 11.84 -19.14 3.25
N GLU A 476 11.95 -19.78 4.43
CA GLU A 476 13.11 -19.62 5.32
C GLU A 476 14.41 -20.14 4.69
N THR A 477 14.36 -21.26 3.98
CA THR A 477 15.52 -21.78 3.24
C THR A 477 15.93 -20.81 2.14
N ALA A 478 14.96 -20.22 1.43
CA ALA A 478 15.23 -19.23 0.39
C ALA A 478 15.86 -17.96 0.96
N LEU A 479 15.37 -17.47 2.12
CA LEU A 479 15.98 -16.36 2.85
C LEU A 479 17.44 -16.65 3.21
N SER A 480 17.71 -17.80 3.86
CA SER A 480 19.08 -18.16 4.26
C SER A 480 20.03 -18.25 3.09
N ARG A 481 19.61 -18.88 1.98
CA ARG A 481 20.43 -19.00 0.77
C ARG A 481 20.64 -17.65 0.09
N GLY A 482 19.61 -16.80 0.05
CA GLY A 482 19.70 -15.47 -0.54
C GLY A 482 20.61 -14.54 0.25
N ALA A 483 20.51 -14.56 1.59
CA ALA A 483 21.38 -13.78 2.45
C ALA A 483 22.85 -14.23 2.35
N GLN A 484 23.12 -15.54 2.30
CA GLN A 484 24.48 -16.06 2.11
C GLN A 484 25.03 -15.77 0.70
N ALA A 485 24.20 -15.85 -0.33
CA ALA A 485 24.58 -15.44 -1.69
C ALA A 485 24.92 -13.95 -1.73
N LEU A 486 24.13 -13.09 -1.07
CA LEU A 486 24.47 -11.67 -0.94
C LEU A 486 25.80 -11.47 -0.22
N VAL A 487 26.05 -12.13 0.93
CA VAL A 487 27.33 -12.04 1.64
C VAL A 487 28.51 -12.47 0.78
N ALA A 488 28.33 -13.44 -0.11
CA ALA A 488 29.38 -13.87 -1.04
C ALA A 488 29.77 -12.80 -2.08
N GLU A 489 28.91 -11.80 -2.31
CA GLU A 489 29.19 -10.63 -3.17
C GLU A 489 29.93 -9.51 -2.39
N GLN A 490 30.18 -9.67 -1.08
CA GLN A 490 30.88 -8.65 -0.29
C GLN A 490 32.37 -8.62 -0.64
N ALA A 491 32.89 -7.43 -0.93
CA ALA A 491 34.30 -7.21 -1.17
C ALA A 491 35.12 -7.22 0.14
N GLU A 492 36.44 -7.38 0.02
CA GLU A 492 37.37 -7.43 1.17
C GLU A 492 37.37 -6.14 2.01
N ASP A 493 37.06 -4.99 1.40
CA ASP A 493 36.94 -3.70 2.10
C ASP A 493 35.59 -3.51 2.80
N GLY A 494 34.71 -4.51 2.73
CA GLY A 494 33.38 -4.55 3.33
C GLY A 494 32.27 -3.97 2.45
N SER A 495 32.60 -3.44 1.27
CA SER A 495 31.61 -2.89 0.34
C SER A 495 30.82 -3.97 -0.42
N PHE A 496 29.67 -3.55 -0.92
CA PHE A 496 28.94 -4.22 -1.99
C PHE A 496 28.86 -3.25 -3.17
N GLU A 497 29.21 -3.72 -4.36
CA GLU A 497 29.09 -2.92 -5.58
C GLU A 497 28.76 -3.80 -6.78
N GLY A 498 27.68 -3.47 -7.47
CA GLY A 498 27.35 -4.03 -8.77
C GLY A 498 27.64 -3.03 -9.87
N GLU A 499 27.89 -3.52 -11.08
CA GLU A 499 27.92 -2.64 -12.25
C GLU A 499 26.54 -1.99 -12.46
N VAL A 500 26.52 -0.68 -12.69
CA VAL A 500 25.36 0.06 -13.20
C VAL A 500 25.46 0.12 -14.72
N VAL A 501 24.81 -0.85 -15.37
CA VAL A 501 24.88 -1.03 -16.82
C VAL A 501 23.93 -0.05 -17.50
N TRP A 502 24.39 0.57 -18.59
CA TRP A 502 23.57 1.44 -19.42
C TRP A 502 23.61 1.00 -20.90
N CYS A 503 24.26 1.79 -21.76
CA CYS A 503 24.25 1.58 -23.21
C CYS A 503 25.66 1.70 -23.81
N PRO A 504 25.90 1.12 -25.01
CA PRO A 504 27.24 1.06 -25.62
C PRO A 504 27.78 2.42 -26.08
N MET A 505 26.98 3.48 -26.01
CA MET A 505 27.41 4.83 -26.31
C MET A 505 28.64 5.24 -25.48
N LEU A 506 28.70 4.92 -24.19
CA LEU A 506 29.83 5.34 -23.34
C LEU A 506 31.14 4.69 -23.79
N ALA A 507 31.10 3.41 -24.14
CA ALA A 507 32.25 2.70 -24.72
C ALA A 507 32.65 3.28 -26.09
N ALA A 508 31.68 3.66 -26.93
CA ALA A 508 31.97 4.35 -28.18
C ALA A 508 32.62 5.73 -27.94
N GLN A 509 32.09 6.53 -27.00
CA GLN A 509 32.67 7.82 -26.63
C GLN A 509 34.10 7.68 -26.10
N TYR A 510 34.40 6.65 -25.32
CA TYR A 510 35.76 6.34 -24.88
C TYR A 510 36.71 6.12 -26.06
N VAL A 511 36.30 5.32 -27.05
CA VAL A 511 37.10 5.10 -28.27
C VAL A 511 37.31 6.40 -29.05
N LEU A 512 36.25 7.19 -29.22
CA LEU A 512 36.31 8.48 -29.92
C LEU A 512 37.22 9.47 -29.18
N ALA A 513 37.12 9.53 -27.85
CA ALA A 513 37.97 10.37 -27.02
C ALA A 513 39.44 9.96 -27.12
N SER A 514 39.75 8.66 -27.02
CA SER A 514 41.11 8.14 -27.22
C SER A 514 41.65 8.46 -28.61
N HIS A 515 40.81 8.38 -29.65
CA HIS A 515 41.22 8.78 -31.00
C HIS A 515 41.57 10.27 -31.10
N VAL A 516 40.72 11.15 -30.56
CA VAL A 516 40.93 12.60 -30.57
C VAL A 516 42.20 12.97 -29.79
N MET A 517 42.43 12.32 -28.65
CA MET A 517 43.62 12.51 -27.81
C MET A 517 44.87 11.79 -28.35
N GLN A 518 44.75 11.05 -29.45
CA GLN A 518 45.83 10.24 -30.05
C GLN A 518 46.43 9.21 -29.09
N ARG A 519 45.59 8.62 -28.23
CA ARG A 519 45.99 7.58 -27.28
C ARG A 519 45.64 6.20 -27.84
N PRO A 520 46.63 5.31 -28.00
CA PRO A 520 46.36 3.97 -28.50
C PRO A 520 45.59 3.15 -27.46
N ILE A 521 44.63 2.36 -27.93
CA ILE A 521 43.96 1.33 -27.13
C ILE A 521 44.70 0.01 -27.37
N GLY A 522 45.03 -0.72 -26.31
CA GLY A 522 45.71 -2.02 -26.43
C GLY A 522 44.84 -3.07 -27.13
N GLU A 523 45.45 -4.02 -27.83
CA GLU A 523 44.75 -5.03 -28.65
C GLU A 523 43.69 -5.81 -27.86
N GLU A 524 43.98 -6.11 -26.60
CA GLU A 524 43.03 -6.84 -25.76
C GLU A 524 41.77 -6.03 -25.47
N ARG A 525 41.93 -4.78 -25.01
CA ARG A 525 40.80 -3.89 -24.79
C ARG A 525 40.05 -3.59 -26.09
N LYS A 526 40.73 -3.53 -27.25
CA LYS A 526 40.03 -3.43 -28.54
C LYS A 526 39.10 -4.62 -28.76
N ARG A 527 39.61 -5.85 -28.57
CA ARG A 527 38.81 -7.09 -28.71
C ARG A 527 37.60 -7.07 -27.78
N LEU A 528 37.79 -6.67 -26.53
CA LEU A 528 36.74 -6.64 -25.51
C LEU A 528 35.70 -5.52 -25.75
N LEU A 529 36.10 -4.34 -26.25
CA LEU A 529 35.17 -3.30 -26.69
C LEU A 529 34.30 -3.76 -27.86
N LEU A 530 34.89 -4.45 -28.84
CA LEU A 530 34.15 -5.01 -29.97
C LEU A 530 33.15 -6.08 -29.54
N LYS A 531 33.54 -6.92 -28.58
CA LYS A 531 32.64 -7.88 -27.95
C LYS A 531 31.45 -7.19 -27.27
N HIS A 532 31.68 -6.13 -26.50
CA HIS A 532 30.60 -5.37 -25.88
C HIS A 532 29.62 -4.78 -26.91
N PHE A 533 30.13 -4.27 -28.05
CA PHE A 533 29.27 -3.80 -29.14
C PHE A 533 28.47 -4.95 -29.78
N GLU A 534 29.05 -6.14 -29.92
CA GLU A 534 28.32 -7.32 -30.41
C GLU A 534 27.19 -7.73 -29.46
N ASP A 535 27.48 -7.79 -28.16
CA ASP A 535 26.54 -8.25 -27.13
C ASP A 535 25.36 -7.28 -26.91
N THR A 536 25.54 -5.99 -27.17
CA THR A 536 24.51 -4.94 -26.99
C THR A 536 23.71 -4.65 -28.26
N ARG A 537 23.93 -5.40 -29.34
CA ARG A 537 23.29 -5.15 -30.64
C ARG A 537 21.82 -5.55 -30.62
N LEU A 538 20.94 -4.65 -31.07
CA LEU A 538 19.50 -4.87 -31.16
C LEU A 538 19.13 -5.89 -32.25
N PRO A 539 17.93 -6.50 -32.17
CA PRO A 539 17.33 -7.22 -33.30
C PRO A 539 17.29 -6.30 -34.54
N GLY A 540 17.97 -6.70 -35.62
CA GLY A 540 18.15 -5.87 -36.82
C GLY A 540 19.53 -5.23 -36.96
N GLY A 541 20.45 -5.47 -36.02
CA GLY A 541 21.88 -5.23 -36.21
C GLY A 541 22.36 -3.78 -35.97
N ALA A 542 21.52 -2.95 -35.37
CA ALA A 542 21.82 -1.57 -34.95
C ALA A 542 21.84 -1.44 -33.41
N TRP A 543 21.99 -0.23 -32.87
CA TRP A 543 22.03 0.03 -31.42
C TRP A 543 21.08 1.16 -31.00
N GLY A 544 20.62 1.08 -29.74
CA GLY A 544 19.72 2.06 -29.13
C GLY A 544 20.17 2.44 -27.71
N LEU A 545 19.32 3.18 -26.99
CA LEU A 545 19.60 3.60 -25.61
C LEU A 545 19.48 2.44 -24.61
N HIS A 546 18.81 1.35 -24.97
CA HIS A 546 18.73 0.11 -24.20
C HIS A 546 18.21 -1.04 -25.08
N GLU A 547 18.26 -2.28 -24.60
CA GLU A 547 17.89 -3.49 -25.36
C GLU A 547 16.42 -3.56 -25.81
N LYS A 548 15.53 -2.78 -25.17
CA LYS A 548 14.10 -2.69 -25.50
C LYS A 548 13.74 -1.42 -26.30
N SER A 549 14.71 -0.58 -26.62
CA SER A 549 14.48 0.63 -27.42
C SER A 549 14.44 0.33 -28.91
N GLU A 550 13.83 1.21 -29.70
CA GLU A 550 14.11 1.26 -31.14
C GLU A 550 15.58 1.63 -31.39
N PRO A 551 16.15 1.31 -32.57
CA PRO A 551 17.47 1.81 -32.93
C PRO A 551 17.54 3.33 -32.94
N TYR A 552 18.59 3.88 -32.34
CA TYR A 552 18.91 5.31 -32.35
C TYR A 552 19.99 5.59 -33.39
N LEU A 553 19.78 6.61 -34.22
CA LEU A 553 20.80 7.10 -35.14
C LEU A 553 22.04 7.57 -34.38
N PHE A 554 21.85 8.23 -33.24
CA PHE A 554 22.92 8.64 -32.34
C PHE A 554 23.82 7.48 -31.91
N VAL A 555 23.26 6.50 -31.19
CA VAL A 555 24.04 5.40 -30.61
C VAL A 555 24.64 4.54 -31.72
N THR A 556 23.86 4.21 -32.76
CA THR A 556 24.33 3.39 -33.87
C THR A 556 25.49 4.04 -34.61
N THR A 557 25.43 5.34 -34.87
CA THR A 557 26.50 6.06 -35.57
C THR A 557 27.77 6.10 -34.72
N LEU A 558 27.67 6.38 -33.42
CA LEU A 558 28.86 6.40 -32.54
C LEU A 558 29.51 5.03 -32.44
N VAL A 559 28.74 3.96 -32.24
CA VAL A 559 29.27 2.58 -32.20
C VAL A 559 29.90 2.19 -33.53
N TYR A 560 29.26 2.53 -34.66
CA TYR A 560 29.81 2.28 -35.99
C TYR A 560 31.18 2.98 -36.17
N VAL A 561 31.26 4.26 -35.84
CA VAL A 561 32.51 5.04 -35.94
C VAL A 561 33.58 4.45 -35.01
N ALA A 562 33.24 4.14 -33.76
CA ALA A 562 34.15 3.54 -32.79
C ALA A 562 34.72 2.21 -33.31
N ALA A 563 33.88 1.31 -33.80
CA ALA A 563 34.28 0.03 -34.37
C ALA A 563 35.23 0.18 -35.57
N ARG A 564 34.97 1.14 -36.47
CA ARG A 564 35.87 1.46 -37.59
C ARG A 564 37.23 1.98 -37.10
N LEU A 565 37.25 2.83 -36.06
CA LEU A 565 38.49 3.32 -35.44
C LEU A 565 39.27 2.23 -34.70
N LEU A 566 38.59 1.20 -34.19
CA LEU A 566 39.22 0.01 -33.60
C LEU A 566 39.83 -0.94 -34.65
N GLY A 567 39.56 -0.72 -35.94
CA GLY A 567 40.18 -1.45 -37.05
C GLY A 567 39.29 -2.46 -37.77
N LEU A 568 38.00 -2.56 -37.43
CA LEU A 568 37.06 -3.39 -38.19
C LEU A 568 36.86 -2.83 -39.60
N ASP A 569 36.83 -3.70 -40.60
CA ASP A 569 36.52 -3.31 -41.98
C ASP A 569 35.05 -2.84 -42.14
N LYS A 570 34.78 -1.96 -43.12
CA LYS A 570 33.44 -1.41 -43.38
C LYS A 570 32.40 -2.47 -43.74
N ASP A 571 32.83 -3.62 -44.26
CA ASP A 571 31.98 -4.73 -44.69
C ASP A 571 31.94 -5.88 -43.65
N ALA A 572 32.54 -5.66 -42.47
CA ALA A 572 32.49 -6.59 -41.35
C ALA A 572 31.04 -6.92 -40.96
N SER A 573 30.80 -8.18 -40.56
CA SER A 573 29.47 -8.68 -40.19
C SER A 573 28.81 -7.87 -39.07
N LEU A 574 29.60 -7.35 -38.13
CA LEU A 574 29.11 -6.51 -37.04
C LEU A 574 28.50 -5.18 -37.54
N LEU A 575 29.03 -4.61 -38.62
CA LEU A 575 28.75 -3.24 -39.06
C LEU A 575 27.79 -3.12 -40.24
N ARG A 576 27.56 -4.22 -40.97
CA ARG A 576 26.77 -4.23 -42.20
C ARG A 576 25.36 -3.65 -42.03
N GLU A 577 24.63 -4.17 -41.05
CA GLU A 577 23.24 -3.73 -40.80
C GLU A 577 23.18 -2.33 -40.20
N ALA A 578 24.12 -1.98 -39.32
CA ALA A 578 24.26 -0.63 -38.78
C ALA A 578 24.49 0.41 -39.88
N LYS A 579 25.37 0.11 -40.85
CA LYS A 579 25.58 0.96 -42.03
C LYS A 579 24.32 1.10 -42.87
N ALA A 580 23.62 0.00 -43.11
CA ALA A 580 22.38 0.00 -43.86
C ALA A 580 21.29 0.83 -43.15
N PHE A 581 21.20 0.73 -41.83
CA PHE A 581 20.34 1.56 -41.00
C PHE A 581 20.70 3.05 -41.12
N ILE A 582 21.96 3.43 -40.87
CA ILE A 582 22.41 4.83 -40.97
C ILE A 582 22.04 5.43 -42.33
N ARG A 583 22.27 4.69 -43.42
CA ARG A 583 21.94 5.16 -44.78
C ARG A 583 20.44 5.26 -45.02
N ARG A 584 19.65 4.33 -44.50
CA ARG A 584 18.18 4.33 -44.61
C ARG A 584 17.56 5.53 -43.89
N GLU A 585 18.12 5.92 -42.75
CA GLU A 585 17.66 7.07 -41.96
C GLU A 585 18.16 8.43 -42.49
N GLY A 586 18.67 8.50 -43.72
CA GLY A 586 19.14 9.75 -44.34
C GLY A 586 20.62 10.08 -44.10
N GLY A 587 21.39 9.16 -43.52
CA GLY A 587 22.77 9.38 -43.11
C GLY A 587 22.90 10.11 -41.77
N ALA A 588 24.13 10.45 -41.39
CA ALA A 588 24.43 11.06 -40.09
C ALA A 588 24.11 12.57 -40.01
N VAL A 589 23.50 13.18 -41.03
CA VAL A 589 23.17 14.63 -41.05
C VAL A 589 22.14 14.98 -39.96
N GLY A 590 21.15 14.12 -39.75
CA GLY A 590 20.07 14.30 -38.77
C GLY A 590 20.39 13.76 -37.37
N ILE A 591 21.64 13.46 -37.06
CA ILE A 591 22.02 12.94 -35.73
C ILE A 591 21.74 13.99 -34.63
N PRO A 592 21.28 13.62 -33.42
CA PRO A 592 21.11 14.55 -32.29
C PRO A 592 22.35 15.38 -31.96
N SER A 593 22.16 16.51 -31.27
CA SER A 593 23.17 17.54 -30.95
C SER A 593 24.43 16.99 -30.27
N TRP A 594 24.28 16.05 -29.33
CA TRP A 594 25.42 15.38 -28.70
C TRP A 594 26.21 14.54 -29.71
N GLY A 595 25.52 13.90 -30.66
CA GLY A 595 26.14 13.19 -31.78
C GLY A 595 26.89 14.14 -32.71
N LYS A 596 26.28 15.28 -33.08
CA LYS A 596 26.94 16.30 -33.90
C LYS A 596 28.24 16.79 -33.25
N LEU A 597 28.23 17.01 -31.93
CA LEU A 597 29.42 17.39 -31.17
C LEU A 597 30.51 16.30 -31.22
N TRP A 598 30.18 15.05 -30.93
CA TRP A 598 31.16 13.95 -30.96
C TRP A 598 31.74 13.70 -32.36
N LEU A 599 30.91 13.79 -33.40
CA LEU A 599 31.38 13.69 -34.78
C LEU A 599 32.26 14.90 -35.18
N ALA A 600 31.96 16.11 -34.69
CA ALA A 600 32.79 17.29 -34.94
C ALA A 600 34.18 17.19 -34.29
N LEU A 601 34.27 16.61 -33.09
CA LEU A 601 35.55 16.34 -32.42
C LEU A 601 36.44 15.39 -33.25
N VAL A 602 35.85 14.35 -33.84
CA VAL A 602 36.55 13.35 -34.67
C VAL A 602 36.88 13.87 -36.08
N GLY A 603 36.24 14.96 -36.52
CA GLY A 603 36.37 15.49 -37.88
C GLY A 603 35.42 14.83 -38.90
N LEU A 604 34.29 14.32 -38.43
CA LEU A 604 33.20 13.74 -39.24
C LEU A 604 32.00 14.68 -39.41
N TYR A 605 32.00 15.85 -38.78
CA TYR A 605 30.91 16.82 -38.87
C TYR A 605 31.49 18.24 -38.72
N GLU A 606 30.92 19.23 -39.40
CA GLU A 606 31.42 20.61 -39.28
C GLU A 606 30.77 21.33 -38.09
N TRP A 607 31.58 22.12 -37.38
CA TRP A 607 31.17 22.88 -36.20
C TRP A 607 30.05 23.89 -36.48
N GLU A 608 29.95 24.32 -37.74
CA GLU A 608 28.89 25.15 -38.30
C GLU A 608 27.54 24.47 -38.23
N GLY A 609 27.46 23.14 -38.23
CA GLY A 609 26.19 22.42 -38.09
C GLY A 609 25.84 22.03 -36.66
N VAL A 610 26.64 22.42 -35.67
CA VAL A 610 26.36 22.20 -34.24
C VAL A 610 25.67 23.44 -33.66
N ASN A 611 24.56 23.27 -32.95
CA ASN A 611 23.91 24.39 -32.24
C ASN A 611 24.89 25.02 -31.23
N PRO A 612 24.97 26.36 -31.13
CA PRO A 612 26.01 26.98 -30.31
C PRO A 612 25.93 26.66 -28.82
N VAL A 613 27.05 26.20 -28.26
CA VAL A 613 27.27 26.05 -26.81
C VAL A 613 28.39 27.01 -26.41
N VAL A 614 28.02 28.21 -25.99
CA VAL A 614 28.97 29.34 -25.90
C VAL A 614 29.57 29.50 -24.48
N PRO A 615 30.90 29.66 -24.33
CA PRO A 615 31.54 29.93 -23.04
C PRO A 615 31.01 31.20 -22.33
N GLU A 616 30.58 32.19 -23.10
CA GLU A 616 30.07 33.47 -22.60
C GLU A 616 28.87 33.33 -21.67
N LEU A 617 28.13 32.22 -21.75
CA LEU A 617 26.99 31.99 -20.86
C LEU A 617 27.43 31.92 -19.39
N TRP A 618 28.64 31.40 -19.10
CA TRP A 618 29.25 31.36 -17.77
C TRP A 618 29.75 32.72 -17.25
N ALA A 619 29.84 33.72 -18.14
CA ALA A 619 30.22 35.08 -17.78
C ALA A 619 29.01 35.98 -17.48
N THR A 620 27.79 35.50 -17.76
CA THR A 620 26.57 36.27 -17.53
C THR A 620 26.27 36.41 -16.03
N PRO A 621 25.46 37.41 -15.61
CA PRO A 621 25.07 37.52 -14.21
C PRO A 621 24.35 36.27 -13.68
N ARG A 622 24.82 35.72 -12.54
CA ARG A 622 24.28 34.50 -11.90
C ARG A 622 22.78 34.54 -11.54
N TRP A 623 22.15 35.71 -11.53
CA TRP A 623 20.72 35.86 -11.28
C TRP A 623 19.85 35.60 -12.53
N LEU A 624 20.44 35.53 -13.73
CA LEU A 624 19.71 35.20 -14.95
C LEU A 624 19.26 33.73 -14.96
N PRO A 625 18.02 33.41 -15.40
CA PRO A 625 17.53 32.03 -15.48
C PRO A 625 18.36 31.12 -16.39
N VAL A 626 18.93 31.68 -17.46
CA VAL A 626 19.76 30.96 -18.44
C VAL A 626 21.19 30.72 -17.95
N HIS A 627 21.61 31.30 -16.82
CA HIS A 627 22.98 31.12 -16.34
C HIS A 627 23.24 29.66 -15.93
N PRO A 628 24.36 29.03 -16.30
CA PRO A 628 24.53 27.58 -16.16
C PRO A 628 24.62 27.10 -14.71
N SER A 629 24.97 27.97 -13.76
CA SER A 629 24.87 27.65 -12.32
C SER A 629 23.44 27.35 -11.86
N ARG A 630 22.41 27.62 -12.67
CA ARG A 630 21.01 27.29 -12.38
C ARG A 630 20.60 25.90 -12.88
N TYR A 631 21.41 25.28 -13.74
CA TYR A 631 21.09 23.97 -14.31
C TYR A 631 21.31 22.87 -13.28
N TYR A 632 20.62 21.76 -13.46
CA TYR A 632 20.95 20.48 -12.82
C TYR A 632 22.45 20.16 -12.98
N CYS A 633 23.08 19.59 -11.95
CA CYS A 633 24.54 19.47 -11.87
C CYS A 633 25.15 18.64 -13.02
N HIS A 634 24.55 17.50 -13.39
CA HIS A 634 25.00 16.69 -14.54
C HIS A 634 24.99 17.51 -15.83
N THR A 635 23.86 18.16 -16.13
CA THR A 635 23.72 19.03 -17.31
C THR A 635 24.71 20.19 -17.27
N ARG A 636 24.87 20.86 -16.13
CA ARG A 636 25.84 21.94 -15.94
C ARG A 636 27.27 21.52 -16.29
N LEU A 637 27.70 20.36 -15.81
CA LEU A 637 29.08 19.87 -15.98
C LEU A 637 29.33 19.33 -17.39
N ILE A 638 28.36 18.64 -17.98
CA ILE A 638 28.44 18.18 -19.37
C ILE A 638 28.52 19.39 -20.32
N TYR A 639 27.62 20.36 -20.17
CA TYR A 639 27.61 21.55 -21.03
C TYR A 639 28.81 22.48 -20.77
N MET A 640 29.44 22.43 -19.59
CA MET A 640 30.71 23.11 -19.34
C MET A 640 31.83 22.55 -20.23
N GLY A 641 31.96 21.23 -20.30
CA GLY A 641 32.91 20.56 -21.20
C GLY A 641 32.59 20.83 -22.67
N MET A 642 31.31 20.72 -23.06
CA MET A 642 30.87 21.04 -24.43
C MET A 642 31.14 22.50 -24.80
N ALA A 643 30.93 23.46 -23.90
CA ALA A 643 31.21 24.88 -24.14
C ALA A 643 32.70 25.12 -24.37
N ALA A 644 33.58 24.47 -23.59
CA ALA A 644 35.03 24.57 -23.78
C ALA A 644 35.45 24.02 -25.16
N LEU A 645 34.92 22.86 -25.55
CA LEU A 645 35.24 22.21 -26.83
C LEU A 645 34.67 22.97 -28.05
N TYR A 646 33.40 23.38 -27.98
CA TYR A 646 32.74 24.18 -29.03
C TYR A 646 33.41 25.55 -29.17
N GLY A 647 33.66 26.22 -28.04
CA GLY A 647 34.27 27.55 -28.02
C GLY A 647 35.69 27.55 -28.60
N GLY A 648 36.44 26.46 -28.40
CA GLY A 648 37.76 26.24 -28.99
C GLY A 648 37.74 25.61 -30.39
N ARG A 649 36.56 25.22 -30.92
CA ARG A 649 36.39 24.52 -32.20
C ARG A 649 37.32 23.30 -32.33
N VAL A 650 37.40 22.51 -31.26
CA VAL A 650 38.33 21.37 -31.16
C VAL A 650 37.98 20.30 -32.20
N THR A 651 38.87 20.02 -33.13
CA THR A 651 38.67 18.97 -34.13
C THR A 651 40.00 18.27 -34.39
N ARG A 652 39.99 16.93 -34.37
CA ARG A 652 41.13 16.13 -34.81
C ARG A 652 41.18 16.13 -36.34
N GLU A 653 42.40 16.25 -36.88
CA GLU A 653 42.65 16.08 -38.31
C GLU A 653 42.18 14.69 -38.77
N ALA A 654 41.40 14.65 -39.86
CA ALA A 654 40.83 13.42 -40.37
C ALA A 654 41.92 12.43 -40.79
N THR A 655 41.96 11.25 -40.16
CA THR A 655 42.80 10.12 -40.58
C THR A 655 42.27 9.48 -41.87
N ALA A 656 43.02 8.53 -42.45
CA ALA A 656 42.55 7.76 -43.60
C ALA A 656 41.22 7.03 -43.30
N THR A 657 41.10 6.42 -42.12
CA THR A 657 39.86 5.78 -41.67
C THR A 657 38.72 6.77 -41.53
N VAL A 658 38.96 7.93 -40.91
CA VAL A 658 37.92 8.98 -40.77
C VAL A 658 37.44 9.47 -42.14
N ARG A 659 38.34 9.67 -43.10
CA ARG A 659 37.95 10.03 -44.48
C ARG A 659 37.08 8.96 -45.14
N CYS A 660 37.43 7.68 -45.01
CA CYS A 660 36.59 6.59 -45.52
C CYS A 660 35.20 6.57 -44.85
N VAL A 661 35.15 6.79 -43.54
CA VAL A 661 33.89 6.80 -42.78
C VAL A 661 32.94 7.90 -43.25
N ARG A 662 33.44 9.05 -43.73
CA ARG A 662 32.60 10.10 -44.32
C ARG A 662 31.76 9.57 -45.49
N ASP A 663 32.34 8.77 -46.37
CA ASP A 663 31.62 8.16 -47.51
C ASP A 663 30.67 7.03 -47.07
N GLU A 664 30.86 6.51 -45.85
CA GLU A 664 30.06 5.40 -45.31
C GLU A 664 28.77 5.91 -44.63
N ILE A 665 28.85 6.99 -43.85
CA ILE A 665 27.76 7.49 -42.99
C ILE A 665 26.97 8.67 -43.58
N PHE A 666 27.46 9.32 -44.62
CA PHE A 666 26.74 10.37 -45.34
C PHE A 666 26.25 9.90 -46.71
N LEU A 667 25.14 10.48 -47.19
CA LEU A 667 24.57 10.14 -48.50
C LEU A 667 25.13 10.99 -49.64
N ALA A 668 25.41 12.27 -49.37
CA ALA A 668 26.10 13.17 -50.29
C ALA A 668 27.61 13.15 -50.05
N PRO A 669 28.44 13.49 -51.06
CA PRO A 669 29.86 13.72 -50.84
C PRO A 669 30.08 14.72 -49.71
N TYR A 670 31.01 14.44 -48.80
CA TYR A 670 31.19 15.25 -47.58
C TYR A 670 31.34 16.75 -47.84
N ALA A 671 32.06 17.12 -48.91
CA ALA A 671 32.32 18.51 -49.29
C ALA A 671 31.07 19.25 -49.79
N ASP A 672 30.01 18.53 -50.18
CA ASP A 672 28.78 19.09 -50.73
C ASP A 672 27.68 19.23 -49.65
N ILE A 673 27.94 18.81 -48.41
CA ILE A 673 26.97 18.86 -47.32
C ILE A 673 26.93 20.27 -46.72
N ASP A 674 25.75 20.91 -46.75
CA ASP A 674 25.50 22.15 -46.02
C ASP A 674 25.21 21.85 -44.54
N PHE A 675 26.27 21.74 -43.74
CA PHE A 675 26.15 21.48 -42.31
C PHE A 675 25.45 22.63 -41.57
N GLU A 676 25.63 23.88 -42.00
CA GLU A 676 24.97 25.04 -41.39
C GLU A 676 23.44 24.93 -41.51
N ALA A 677 22.93 24.54 -42.68
CA ALA A 677 21.51 24.27 -42.89
C ALA A 677 21.01 23.08 -42.05
N ALA A 678 21.89 22.12 -41.73
CA ALA A 678 21.55 20.93 -40.96
C ALA A 678 21.50 21.13 -39.43
N ARG A 679 21.77 22.33 -38.89
CA ARG A 679 21.78 22.59 -37.43
C ARG A 679 20.54 22.09 -36.70
N GLU A 680 19.36 22.41 -37.24
CA GLU A 680 18.06 22.05 -36.65
C GLU A 680 17.49 20.73 -37.22
N THR A 681 18.21 20.06 -38.14
CA THR A 681 17.80 18.76 -38.68
C THR A 681 18.06 17.67 -37.66
N LEU A 682 17.00 16.94 -37.29
CA LEU A 682 17.01 15.85 -36.33
C LEU A 682 16.20 14.68 -36.89
N ARG A 683 16.61 13.45 -36.61
CA ARG A 683 15.80 12.25 -36.88
C ARG A 683 14.68 12.16 -35.84
N ASP A 684 13.42 12.16 -36.30
CA ASP A 684 12.26 12.12 -35.41
C ASP A 684 12.28 10.94 -34.41
N GLY A 685 12.75 9.76 -34.82
CA GLY A 685 12.84 8.58 -33.95
C GLY A 685 13.87 8.66 -32.82
N ASP A 686 14.79 9.64 -32.83
CA ASP A 686 15.73 9.88 -31.74
C ASP A 686 15.25 10.99 -30.78
N VAL A 687 14.17 11.72 -31.12
CA VAL A 687 13.74 12.91 -30.38
C VAL A 687 12.65 12.56 -29.37
N HIS A 688 13.00 12.62 -28.09
CA HIS A 688 12.06 12.53 -26.97
C HIS A 688 11.50 13.90 -26.57
N ASP A 689 12.37 14.92 -26.45
CA ASP A 689 12.02 16.29 -26.07
C ASP A 689 12.45 17.27 -27.16
N ALA A 690 11.53 17.57 -28.08
CA ALA A 690 11.83 18.38 -29.26
C ALA A 690 12.08 19.86 -28.88
N PRO A 691 13.11 20.53 -29.46
CA PRO A 691 13.36 21.94 -29.20
C PRO A 691 12.15 22.83 -29.54
N GLY A 692 11.59 23.47 -28.51
CA GLY A 692 10.45 24.39 -28.65
C GLY A 692 10.81 25.68 -29.40
N PRO A 693 9.81 26.49 -29.80
CA PRO A 693 10.04 27.74 -30.55
C PRO A 693 10.96 28.75 -29.86
N LEU A 694 10.88 28.84 -28.51
CA LEU A 694 11.73 29.74 -27.73
C LEU A 694 13.20 29.30 -27.72
N LEU A 695 13.46 27.99 -27.59
CA LEU A 695 14.81 27.45 -27.65
C LEU A 695 15.40 27.63 -29.05
N LYS A 696 14.62 27.36 -30.12
CA LYS A 696 15.03 27.62 -31.51
C LYS A 696 15.35 29.10 -31.75
N LEU A 697 14.56 30.02 -31.20
CA LEU A 697 14.88 31.45 -31.24
C LEU A 697 16.19 31.76 -30.50
N GLY A 698 16.41 31.12 -29.34
CA GLY A 698 17.66 31.18 -28.59
C GLY A 698 18.86 30.73 -29.43
N TYR A 699 18.76 29.58 -30.12
CA TYR A 699 19.81 29.11 -31.03
C TYR A 699 20.13 30.12 -32.13
N ARG A 700 19.10 30.69 -32.78
CA ARG A 700 19.31 31.72 -33.82
C ARG A 700 20.00 32.97 -33.28
N ALA A 701 19.63 33.41 -32.08
CA ALA A 701 20.29 34.52 -31.41
C ALA A 701 21.76 34.19 -31.09
N LEU A 702 22.04 32.97 -30.63
CA LEU A 702 23.41 32.51 -30.36
C LEU A 702 24.24 32.36 -31.65
N VAL A 703 23.64 31.94 -32.76
CA VAL A 703 24.30 31.90 -34.08
C VAL A 703 24.68 33.31 -34.53
N ALA A 704 23.78 34.29 -34.36
CA ALA A 704 24.08 35.69 -34.66
C ALA A 704 25.19 36.22 -33.74
N PHE A 705 25.16 35.88 -32.45
CA PHE A 705 26.20 36.22 -31.49
C PHE A 705 27.55 35.62 -31.86
N GLU A 706 27.59 34.36 -32.30
CA GLU A 706 28.82 33.69 -32.73
C GLU A 706 29.54 34.42 -33.88
N LYS A 707 28.83 35.17 -34.72
CA LYS A 707 29.41 36.00 -35.79
C LYS A 707 30.02 37.31 -35.26
N ALA A 708 29.57 37.80 -34.10
CA ALA A 708 29.98 39.08 -33.52
C ALA A 708 30.82 38.93 -32.23
N LYS A 709 31.14 37.70 -31.82
CA LYS A 709 31.91 37.42 -30.59
C LYS A 709 33.28 38.10 -30.60
N SER A 710 33.77 38.46 -29.42
CA SER A 710 35.14 38.92 -29.23
C SER A 710 36.08 37.71 -29.07
N PRO A 711 37.06 37.49 -29.96
CA PRO A 711 38.01 36.38 -29.84
C PRO A 711 38.85 36.46 -28.55
N ALA A 712 39.23 37.68 -28.13
CA ALA A 712 40.01 37.88 -26.92
C ALA A 712 39.20 37.53 -25.65
N LEU A 713 37.91 37.90 -25.63
CA LEU A 713 37.03 37.51 -24.52
C LEU A 713 36.79 36.00 -24.52
N ARG A 714 36.57 35.40 -25.70
CA ARG A 714 36.41 33.95 -25.87
C ARG A 714 37.59 33.19 -25.28
N GLU A 715 38.82 33.56 -25.63
CA GLU A 715 40.02 32.86 -25.14
C GLU A 715 40.16 32.97 -23.62
N LYS A 716 39.91 34.16 -23.06
CA LYS A 716 39.91 34.34 -21.60
C LYS A 716 38.91 33.38 -20.93
N LEU A 717 37.68 33.34 -21.44
CA LEU A 717 36.62 32.51 -20.86
C LEU A 717 36.88 31.01 -21.02
N LEU A 718 37.53 30.60 -22.12
CA LEU A 718 38.01 29.22 -22.26
C LEU A 718 39.04 28.88 -21.17
N GLY A 719 39.95 29.80 -20.84
CA GLY A 719 40.85 29.67 -19.70
C GLY A 719 40.10 29.50 -18.37
N ASP A 720 39.09 30.35 -18.12
CA ASP A 720 38.26 30.28 -16.92
C ASP A 720 37.48 28.94 -16.82
N LEU A 721 36.94 28.44 -17.95
CA LEU A 721 36.27 27.14 -18.00
C LEU A 721 37.22 25.97 -17.74
N ARG A 722 38.43 26.00 -18.32
CA ARG A 722 39.46 24.98 -18.07
C ARG A 722 39.82 24.92 -16.59
N GLU A 723 39.88 26.05 -15.89
CA GLU A 723 40.15 26.02 -14.45
C GLU A 723 38.96 25.50 -13.63
N LYS A 724 37.73 25.75 -14.06
CA LYS A 724 36.56 25.08 -13.48
C LYS A 724 36.59 23.56 -13.71
N ILE A 725 37.06 23.09 -14.87
CA ILE A 725 37.26 21.67 -15.18
C ILE A 725 38.35 21.07 -14.27
N ARG A 726 39.49 21.75 -14.08
CA ARG A 726 40.54 21.29 -13.14
C ARG A 726 40.05 21.22 -11.71
N TYR A 727 39.25 22.19 -11.27
CA TYR A 727 38.61 22.11 -9.96
C TYR A 727 37.70 20.87 -9.84
N GLU A 728 36.85 20.62 -10.84
CA GLU A 728 35.97 19.46 -10.84
C GLU A 728 36.78 18.15 -10.76
N LEU A 729 37.85 18.00 -11.55
CA LEU A 729 38.76 16.86 -11.47
C LEU A 729 39.37 16.73 -10.07
N ARG A 730 40.07 17.75 -9.58
CA ARG A 730 40.78 17.69 -8.28
C ARG A 730 39.84 17.44 -7.09
N SER A 731 38.64 17.99 -7.12
CA SER A 731 37.64 17.85 -6.04
C SER A 731 36.84 16.54 -6.09
N THR A 732 37.11 15.67 -7.06
CA THR A 732 36.45 14.37 -7.26
C THR A 732 37.47 13.25 -7.49
N HIS A 733 38.71 13.44 -6.98
CA HIS A 733 39.81 12.49 -7.20
C HIS A 733 39.97 12.10 -8.68
N TYR A 734 39.79 13.08 -9.56
CA TYR A 734 39.92 13.00 -11.01
C TYR A 734 38.88 12.13 -11.74
N THR A 735 37.81 11.72 -11.06
CA THR A 735 36.76 10.88 -11.66
C THR A 735 35.58 11.67 -12.23
N CYS A 736 35.37 12.90 -11.76
CA CYS A 736 34.21 13.75 -12.05
C CYS A 736 32.87 13.12 -11.61
N ILE A 737 31.76 13.87 -11.75
CA ILE A 737 30.42 13.36 -11.43
C ILE A 737 29.95 12.19 -12.32
N SER A 738 30.52 12.06 -13.53
CA SER A 738 30.13 11.05 -14.52
C SER A 738 31.25 10.84 -15.54
N PRO A 739 31.30 9.67 -16.22
CA PRO A 739 32.26 9.42 -17.29
C PRO A 739 32.07 10.40 -18.47
N VAL A 740 30.85 10.85 -18.76
CA VAL A 740 30.57 11.78 -19.86
C VAL A 740 31.23 13.14 -19.60
N SER A 741 30.96 13.75 -18.44
CA SER A 741 31.60 15.02 -18.06
C SER A 741 33.11 14.88 -17.93
N GLY A 742 33.59 13.73 -17.42
CA GLY A 742 35.02 13.44 -17.30
C GLY A 742 35.70 13.45 -18.68
N MET A 743 35.20 12.65 -19.63
CA MET A 743 35.78 12.60 -20.99
C MET A 743 35.80 13.97 -21.67
N LEU A 744 34.70 14.74 -21.60
CA LEU A 744 34.65 16.06 -22.20
C LEU A 744 35.64 17.04 -21.55
N GLY A 745 35.80 16.96 -20.22
CA GLY A 745 36.79 17.75 -19.49
C GLY A 745 38.23 17.40 -19.89
N LEU A 746 38.56 16.11 -19.98
CA LEU A 746 39.88 15.63 -20.40
C LEU A 746 40.19 16.04 -21.84
N LEU A 747 39.21 15.94 -22.74
CA LEU A 747 39.36 16.43 -24.12
C LEU A 747 39.63 17.94 -24.17
N ALA A 748 38.95 18.73 -23.34
CA ALA A 748 39.13 20.17 -23.28
C ALA A 748 40.52 20.57 -22.73
N LEU A 749 41.05 19.82 -21.76
CA LEU A 749 42.41 20.01 -21.27
C LEU A 749 43.43 19.58 -22.32
N HIS A 750 43.29 18.40 -22.91
CA HIS A 750 44.18 17.89 -23.95
C HIS A 750 44.28 18.83 -25.17
N ALA A 751 43.15 19.41 -25.60
CA ALA A 751 43.13 20.33 -26.72
C ALA A 751 43.91 21.63 -26.45
N ALA A 752 44.04 22.03 -25.18
CA ALA A 752 44.80 23.22 -24.78
C ALA A 752 46.27 22.90 -24.48
N ASP A 753 46.51 21.80 -23.77
CA ASP A 753 47.84 21.33 -23.38
C ASP A 753 47.84 19.79 -23.21
N PRO A 754 48.41 19.04 -24.17
CA PRO A 754 48.52 17.59 -24.09
C PRO A 754 49.34 17.06 -22.90
N ASP A 755 50.19 17.90 -22.31
CA ASP A 755 51.08 17.58 -21.20
C ASP A 755 50.53 18.07 -19.84
N ASP A 756 49.28 18.52 -19.78
CA ASP A 756 48.64 18.99 -18.55
C ASP A 756 48.68 17.88 -17.44
N PRO A 757 49.18 18.19 -16.23
CA PRO A 757 49.31 17.19 -15.17
C PRO A 757 47.95 16.69 -14.63
N ASP A 758 46.89 17.49 -14.70
CA ASP A 758 45.55 17.09 -14.31
C ASP A 758 44.90 16.19 -15.38
N LEU A 759 45.25 16.38 -16.66
CA LEU A 759 44.87 15.46 -17.74
C LEU A 759 45.45 14.06 -17.50
N SER A 760 46.73 13.98 -17.17
CA SER A 760 47.40 12.69 -16.94
C SER A 760 46.77 11.90 -15.78
N GLN A 761 46.51 12.58 -14.65
CA GLN A 761 45.82 11.97 -13.50
C GLN A 761 44.36 11.61 -13.83
N GLY A 762 43.67 12.47 -14.59
CA GLY A 762 42.32 12.21 -15.08
C GLY A 762 42.18 10.96 -15.92
N LEU A 763 43.13 10.71 -16.80
CA LEU A 763 43.13 9.51 -17.64
C LEU A 763 43.38 8.23 -16.83
N GLU A 764 44.28 8.29 -15.84
CA GLU A 764 44.51 7.16 -14.93
C GLU A 764 43.27 6.87 -14.08
N ALA A 765 42.66 7.90 -13.49
CA ALA A 765 41.45 7.76 -12.69
C ALA A 765 40.22 7.30 -13.49
N PHE A 766 40.18 7.60 -14.81
CA PHE A 766 39.08 7.18 -15.67
C PHE A 766 38.95 5.65 -15.79
N GLU A 767 40.03 4.89 -15.56
CA GLU A 767 39.97 3.42 -15.49
C GLU A 767 38.99 2.94 -14.41
N GLY A 768 38.72 3.75 -13.38
CA GLY A 768 37.68 3.49 -12.39
C GLY A 768 36.26 3.49 -12.95
N TRP A 769 36.00 3.94 -14.17
CA TRP A 769 34.69 3.80 -14.81
C TRP A 769 34.55 2.50 -15.63
N ILE A 770 35.64 1.75 -15.80
CA ILE A 770 35.71 0.62 -16.73
C ILE A 770 35.43 -0.69 -16.00
N TRP A 771 34.46 -1.45 -16.50
CA TRP A 771 34.22 -2.85 -16.14
C TRP A 771 34.63 -3.72 -17.31
N GLU A 772 35.49 -4.70 -17.07
CA GLU A 772 36.10 -5.49 -18.13
C GLU A 772 36.14 -6.97 -17.76
N ASP A 773 35.55 -7.81 -18.61
CA ASP A 773 35.60 -9.26 -18.48
C ASP A 773 35.41 -9.96 -19.85
N GLU A 774 35.72 -11.25 -19.89
CA GLU A 774 35.61 -12.07 -21.11
C GLU A 774 34.17 -12.38 -21.55
N GLN A 775 33.18 -12.25 -20.66
CA GLN A 775 31.80 -12.67 -20.93
C GLN A 775 31.00 -11.57 -21.62
N GLU A 776 31.26 -10.31 -21.26
CA GLU A 776 30.51 -9.14 -21.69
C GLU A 776 31.40 -8.00 -22.24
N GLY A 777 32.72 -8.20 -22.31
CA GLY A 777 33.65 -7.27 -22.94
C GLY A 777 34.12 -6.12 -22.03
N THR A 778 34.54 -5.00 -22.66
CA THR A 778 34.89 -3.75 -21.97
C THR A 778 33.67 -2.82 -21.99
N ARG A 779 33.17 -2.48 -20.81
CA ARG A 779 32.03 -1.60 -20.57
C ARG A 779 32.48 -0.37 -19.81
N ILE A 780 31.81 0.75 -20.07
CA ILE A 780 31.99 1.98 -19.30
C ILE A 780 30.72 2.16 -18.48
N ALA A 781 30.82 2.06 -17.16
CA ALA A 781 29.68 2.14 -16.27
C ALA A 781 29.05 3.53 -16.30
N GLY A 782 27.71 3.61 -16.30
CA GLY A 782 27.00 4.89 -16.24
C GLY A 782 27.17 5.60 -14.90
N ALA A 783 27.33 4.82 -13.83
CA ALA A 783 27.64 5.26 -12.48
C ALA A 783 28.40 4.15 -11.73
N ARG A 784 29.02 4.51 -10.61
CA ARG A 784 29.58 3.58 -9.61
C ARG A 784 28.71 3.64 -8.37
N SER A 785 28.37 2.52 -7.75
CA SER A 785 27.28 2.43 -6.76
C SER A 785 27.71 1.91 -5.39
N ALA A 786 29.02 1.83 -5.10
CA ALA A 786 29.53 1.20 -3.88
C ALA A 786 28.85 1.65 -2.58
N THR A 787 28.61 2.94 -2.37
CA THR A 787 27.93 3.41 -1.14
C THR A 787 26.44 3.12 -1.17
N TRP A 788 25.79 3.31 -2.32
CA TRP A 788 24.36 3.01 -2.51
C TRP A 788 24.04 1.54 -2.27
N ASP A 789 24.75 0.65 -2.96
CA ASP A 789 24.56 -0.80 -2.85
C ASP A 789 24.94 -1.30 -1.46
N THR A 790 26.02 -0.78 -0.85
CA THR A 790 26.37 -1.16 0.53
C THR A 790 25.30 -0.73 1.54
N ALA A 791 24.71 0.45 1.38
CA ALA A 791 23.65 0.92 2.27
C ALA A 791 22.40 0.04 2.19
N PHE A 792 21.94 -0.33 0.98
CA PHE A 792 20.81 -1.23 0.84
C PHE A 792 21.12 -2.68 1.20
N ALA A 793 22.30 -3.19 0.86
CA ALA A 793 22.73 -4.53 1.29
C ALA A 793 22.78 -4.62 2.83
N ALA A 794 23.30 -3.60 3.52
CA ALA A 794 23.30 -3.57 4.98
C ALA A 794 21.89 -3.54 5.58
N GLN A 795 20.93 -2.82 4.97
CA GLN A 795 19.53 -2.84 5.39
C GLN A 795 18.89 -4.22 5.15
N ALA A 796 19.12 -4.83 3.98
CA ALA A 796 18.64 -6.17 3.65
C ALA A 796 19.18 -7.24 4.62
N LEU A 797 20.50 -7.21 4.89
CA LEU A 797 21.14 -8.09 5.85
C LEU A 797 20.63 -7.85 7.27
N SER A 798 20.33 -6.60 7.65
CA SER A 798 19.74 -6.28 8.95
C SER A 798 18.33 -6.86 9.09
N ALA A 799 17.52 -6.84 8.03
CA ALA A 799 16.20 -7.50 8.01
C ALA A 799 16.28 -9.04 8.08
N ALA A 800 17.38 -9.63 7.61
CA ALA A 800 17.62 -11.07 7.65
C ALA A 800 18.32 -11.55 8.95
N ALA A 801 19.03 -10.66 9.65
CA ALA A 801 19.82 -10.96 10.85
C ALA A 801 19.07 -11.65 12.00
N PRO A 802 17.75 -11.44 12.21
CA PRO A 802 16.98 -12.22 13.20
C PRO A 802 16.85 -13.71 12.87
N HIS A 803 17.25 -14.15 11.67
CA HIS A 803 17.05 -15.52 11.17
C HIS A 803 18.33 -16.19 10.68
N VAL A 804 19.36 -15.40 10.38
CA VAL A 804 20.65 -15.85 9.84
C VAL A 804 21.75 -15.06 10.56
N ASP A 805 22.82 -15.71 11.00
CA ASP A 805 23.97 -14.98 11.56
C ASP A 805 24.71 -14.23 10.45
N LEU A 806 24.63 -12.91 10.50
CA LEU A 806 25.20 -11.97 9.53
C LEU A 806 26.07 -10.91 10.21
N THR A 807 26.47 -11.17 11.46
CA THR A 807 27.18 -10.20 12.33
C THR A 807 28.47 -9.69 11.69
N SER A 808 29.27 -10.58 11.10
CA SER A 808 30.54 -10.23 10.44
C SER A 808 30.32 -9.32 9.23
N ALA A 809 29.41 -9.71 8.33
CA ALA A 809 29.12 -8.96 7.10
C ALA A 809 28.60 -7.56 7.40
N LEU A 810 27.69 -7.43 8.38
CA LEU A 810 27.16 -6.15 8.84
C LEU A 810 28.23 -5.25 9.48
N THR A 811 29.19 -5.84 10.20
CA THR A 811 30.29 -5.09 10.81
C THR A 811 31.21 -4.51 9.74
N GLN A 812 31.53 -5.31 8.72
CA GLN A 812 32.36 -4.87 7.59
C GLN A 812 31.65 -3.80 6.76
N ALA A 813 30.35 -3.96 6.49
CA ALA A 813 29.56 -2.96 5.78
C ALA A 813 29.47 -1.62 6.54
N ASP A 814 29.28 -1.64 7.87
CA ASP A 814 29.33 -0.40 8.67
C ASP A 814 30.72 0.25 8.66
N ALA A 815 31.79 -0.55 8.72
CA ALA A 815 33.15 -0.04 8.64
C ALA A 815 33.41 0.65 7.30
N PHE A 816 32.97 0.05 6.19
CA PHE A 816 33.00 0.66 4.88
C PHE A 816 32.23 1.99 4.87
N LEU A 817 30.94 2.00 5.22
CA LEU A 817 30.12 3.22 5.26
C LEU A 817 30.69 4.28 6.22
N ALA A 818 31.36 3.90 7.31
CA ALA A 818 32.02 4.86 8.20
C ALA A 818 33.15 5.64 7.50
N SER A 819 33.89 4.95 6.62
CA SER A 819 34.97 5.52 5.82
C SER A 819 34.47 6.35 4.63
N GLN A 820 33.25 6.10 4.14
CA GLN A 820 32.73 6.78 2.95
C GLN A 820 32.16 8.19 3.19
N GLN A 821 32.05 8.62 4.45
CA GLN A 821 31.53 9.96 4.75
C GLN A 821 32.55 11.06 4.42
N ILE A 822 32.13 12.05 3.64
CA ILE A 822 32.96 13.23 3.34
C ILE A 822 33.18 14.04 4.62
N LYS A 823 34.45 14.14 5.06
CA LYS A 823 34.79 14.80 6.33
C LYS A 823 34.83 16.32 6.22
N LYS A 824 35.23 16.87 5.08
CA LYS A 824 35.37 18.31 4.85
C LYS A 824 35.39 18.62 3.35
N GLY A 825 34.72 19.69 2.95
CA GLY A 825 34.89 20.30 1.63
C GLY A 825 36.25 20.98 1.43
N THR A 826 36.46 21.44 0.20
CA THR A 826 37.60 22.22 -0.28
C THR A 826 37.55 23.69 0.15
N GLY A 827 36.37 24.23 0.48
CA GLY A 827 36.16 25.64 0.81
C GLY A 827 36.00 26.56 -0.41
N LEU A 828 35.99 25.98 -1.62
CA LEU A 828 35.85 26.69 -2.90
C LEU A 828 34.52 26.38 -3.61
N GLU A 829 33.66 25.56 -3.00
CA GLU A 829 32.45 25.00 -3.63
C GLU A 829 31.54 26.09 -4.21
N ALA A 830 31.29 27.16 -3.45
CA ALA A 830 30.44 28.26 -3.88
C ALA A 830 30.98 28.98 -5.12
N GLN A 831 32.31 29.09 -5.27
CA GLN A 831 32.95 29.74 -6.42
C GLN A 831 32.80 28.89 -7.70
N HIS A 832 32.69 27.58 -7.51
CA HIS A 832 32.52 26.57 -8.54
C HIS A 832 31.08 26.06 -8.66
N ASP A 833 30.12 26.81 -8.10
CA ASP A 833 28.70 26.54 -8.24
C ASP A 833 28.34 25.11 -7.75
N ARG A 834 28.91 24.68 -6.62
CA ARG A 834 28.68 23.38 -5.96
C ARG A 834 28.19 23.59 -4.51
N LEU A 835 27.40 22.64 -4.01
CA LEU A 835 26.98 22.60 -2.60
C LEU A 835 28.13 22.08 -1.71
N ASP A 836 28.25 22.59 -0.48
CA ASP A 836 29.22 22.06 0.50
C ASP A 836 28.96 20.56 0.77
N PRO A 837 29.89 19.66 0.41
CA PRO A 837 29.70 18.23 0.51
C PRO A 837 29.90 17.67 1.91
N THR A 838 30.31 18.50 2.88
CA THR A 838 30.68 18.07 4.23
C THR A 838 29.55 17.28 4.91
N GLY A 839 29.86 16.07 5.38
CA GLY A 839 28.94 15.17 6.06
C GLY A 839 28.16 14.24 5.14
N GLY A 840 28.11 14.54 3.84
CA GLY A 840 27.37 13.77 2.85
C GLY A 840 28.07 12.47 2.43
N TYR A 841 27.30 11.64 1.73
CA TYR A 841 27.71 10.37 1.14
C TYR A 841 27.41 10.36 -0.36
N CYS A 842 28.38 9.90 -1.15
CA CYS A 842 28.24 9.75 -2.60
C CYS A 842 27.36 8.55 -2.96
N PHE A 843 26.92 8.49 -4.21
CA PHE A 843 26.36 7.27 -4.81
C PHE A 843 27.44 6.18 -4.94
N ALA A 844 28.61 6.58 -5.47
CA ALA A 844 29.85 5.80 -5.50
C ALA A 844 30.60 5.87 -4.15
N GLY A 845 31.90 5.57 -4.15
CA GLY A 845 32.75 5.82 -2.99
C GLY A 845 33.00 7.31 -2.70
N VAL A 846 33.58 7.62 -1.54
CA VAL A 846 33.92 8.98 -1.10
C VAL A 846 34.80 9.73 -2.08
N TRP A 847 35.63 9.00 -2.83
CA TRP A 847 36.51 9.54 -3.88
C TRP A 847 35.73 10.28 -4.97
N HIS A 848 34.46 9.93 -5.22
CA HIS A 848 33.61 10.59 -6.21
C HIS A 848 33.32 12.05 -5.85
N GLY A 849 33.42 12.42 -4.57
CA GLY A 849 33.27 13.78 -4.07
C GLY A 849 31.86 14.37 -4.14
N TRP A 850 30.94 13.89 -4.99
CA TRP A 850 29.57 14.38 -5.11
C TRP A 850 28.60 13.59 -4.23
N PRO A 851 28.26 14.10 -3.02
CA PRO A 851 27.25 13.47 -2.19
C PRO A 851 25.84 13.68 -2.74
N VAL A 852 24.96 12.74 -2.42
CA VAL A 852 23.55 12.72 -2.84
C VAL A 852 22.66 12.59 -1.61
N SER A 853 21.50 13.25 -1.61
CA SER A 853 20.63 13.37 -0.46
C SER A 853 20.08 12.02 0.01
N ASP A 854 19.59 11.20 -0.92
CA ASP A 854 19.13 9.84 -0.68
C ASP A 854 20.28 8.91 -0.28
N CYS A 855 21.41 8.90 -0.99
CA CYS A 855 22.58 8.11 -0.59
C CYS A 855 23.02 8.42 0.85
N THR A 856 23.00 9.70 1.22
CA THR A 856 23.29 10.14 2.59
C THR A 856 22.25 9.63 3.57
N ALA A 857 20.97 9.70 3.22
CA ALA A 857 19.90 9.25 4.08
C ALA A 857 19.85 7.72 4.24
N GLU A 858 20.06 6.96 3.17
CA GLU A 858 20.16 5.50 3.19
C GLU A 858 21.39 5.03 3.96
N ALA A 859 22.52 5.76 3.87
CA ALA A 859 23.69 5.49 4.72
C ALA A 859 23.39 5.77 6.21
N ILE A 860 22.63 6.82 6.54
CA ILE A 860 22.15 7.06 7.91
C ILE A 860 21.30 5.86 8.37
N LEU A 861 20.31 5.43 7.56
CA LEU A 861 19.42 4.31 7.89
C LEU A 861 20.18 3.02 8.12
N ALA A 862 21.05 2.64 7.18
CA ALA A 862 21.87 1.44 7.26
C ALA A 862 22.69 1.38 8.56
N ARG A 863 23.29 2.52 8.94
CA ARG A 863 24.15 2.60 10.12
C ARG A 863 23.39 2.73 11.44
N LEU A 864 22.21 3.35 11.44
CA LEU A 864 21.41 3.51 12.66
C LEU A 864 20.56 2.28 12.98
N HIS A 865 20.06 1.58 11.96
CA HIS A 865 19.26 0.36 12.14
C HIS A 865 20.09 -0.92 12.23
N SER A 866 21.37 -0.88 11.86
CA SER A 866 22.25 -2.04 12.01
C SER A 866 22.39 -2.45 13.48
N PRO A 867 22.23 -3.76 13.81
CA PRO A 867 22.31 -4.24 15.19
C PRO A 867 23.71 -4.07 15.79
N VAL A 868 24.75 -4.04 14.95
CA VAL A 868 26.17 -4.00 15.35
C VAL A 868 26.77 -2.60 15.32
N ALA A 869 26.25 -1.71 14.47
CA ALA A 869 26.83 -0.39 14.25
C ALA A 869 26.55 0.57 15.41
N ARG A 870 27.55 1.39 15.78
CA ARG A 870 27.41 2.44 16.81
C ARG A 870 28.04 3.74 16.31
N PRO A 871 27.43 4.42 15.32
CA PRO A 871 27.99 5.63 14.74
C PRO A 871 28.07 6.77 15.76
N SER A 872 29.07 7.64 15.61
CA SER A 872 29.19 8.82 16.48
C SER A 872 28.08 9.83 16.21
N ALA A 873 27.56 10.46 17.28
CA ALA A 873 26.51 11.47 17.16
C ALA A 873 26.93 12.66 16.26
N ARG A 874 28.21 13.04 16.29
CA ARG A 874 28.75 14.11 15.43
C ARG A 874 28.70 13.73 13.95
N ALA A 875 29.12 12.51 13.60
CA ALA A 875 29.10 12.05 12.21
C ALA A 875 27.66 12.03 11.67
N MET A 876 26.70 11.50 12.44
CA MET A 876 25.29 11.46 12.04
C MET A 876 24.67 12.85 11.96
N GLN A 877 25.04 13.76 12.86
CA GLN A 877 24.62 15.16 12.77
C GLN A 877 25.12 15.83 11.48
N GLN A 878 26.39 15.64 11.10
CA GLN A 878 26.92 16.21 9.86
C GLN A 878 26.22 15.65 8.61
N ALA A 879 25.84 14.36 8.62
CA ALA A 879 25.06 13.75 7.55
C ALA A 879 23.64 14.35 7.47
N ALA A 880 22.97 14.53 8.61
CA ALA A 880 21.67 15.21 8.68
C ALA A 880 21.77 16.68 8.21
N GLU A 881 22.83 17.39 8.59
CA GLU A 881 23.10 18.76 8.10
C GLU A 881 23.25 18.80 6.58
N PHE A 882 23.90 17.80 5.96
CA PHE A 882 23.97 17.70 4.50
C PHE A 882 22.58 17.48 3.88
N VAL A 883 21.80 16.51 4.39
CA VAL A 883 20.43 16.25 3.93
C VAL A 883 19.57 17.51 3.99
N LEU A 884 19.62 18.27 5.09
CA LEU A 884 18.89 19.52 5.25
C LEU A 884 19.27 20.60 4.22
N ARG A 885 20.53 20.64 3.77
CA ARG A 885 20.98 21.57 2.71
C ARG A 885 20.40 21.22 1.33
N CYS A 886 19.97 19.98 1.11
CA CYS A 886 19.37 19.52 -0.14
C CYS A 886 17.84 19.74 -0.21
N GLN A 887 17.22 20.25 0.86
CA GLN A 887 15.77 20.47 0.88
C GLN A 887 15.35 21.67 0.03
N ASN A 888 14.33 21.46 -0.80
CA ASN A 888 13.71 22.47 -1.66
C ASN A 888 12.70 23.31 -0.88
N ALA A 889 12.40 24.49 -1.42
CA ALA A 889 11.39 25.40 -0.84
C ALA A 889 9.97 24.81 -0.83
N ASP A 890 9.68 23.82 -1.71
CA ASP A 890 8.39 23.11 -1.75
C ASP A 890 8.31 21.95 -0.73
N GLY A 891 9.32 21.79 0.11
CA GLY A 891 9.38 20.78 1.17
C GLY A 891 10.00 19.45 0.76
N GLY A 892 10.07 19.15 -0.53
CA GLY A 892 10.77 17.95 -1.03
C GLY A 892 12.28 18.10 -1.07
N PHE A 893 12.97 17.04 -1.49
CA PHE A 893 14.42 17.01 -1.58
C PHE A 893 14.86 16.75 -3.02
N GLY A 894 15.90 17.47 -3.46
CA GLY A 894 16.63 17.17 -4.70
C GLY A 894 17.65 16.07 -4.51
N SER A 895 18.31 15.66 -5.59
CA SER A 895 19.31 14.60 -5.57
C SER A 895 20.64 15.12 -4.97
N TYR A 896 21.48 15.74 -5.78
CA TYR A 896 22.80 16.25 -5.38
C TYR A 896 22.72 17.62 -4.67
N GLU A 897 21.71 18.43 -5.01
CA GLU A 897 21.61 19.82 -4.57
C GLU A 897 20.14 20.18 -4.31
N ALA A 898 19.89 21.28 -3.59
CA ALA A 898 18.58 21.91 -3.61
C ALA A 898 18.38 22.65 -4.96
N ARG A 899 17.14 22.65 -5.44
CA ARG A 899 16.65 23.40 -6.60
C ARG A 899 17.00 24.88 -6.43
N ARG A 900 17.83 25.38 -7.35
CA ARG A 900 18.34 26.75 -7.35
C ARG A 900 17.33 27.79 -7.84
N HIS A 901 16.09 27.40 -8.14
CA HIS A 901 15.03 28.29 -8.63
C HIS A 901 13.65 27.88 -8.10
N ALA A 902 12.98 28.73 -7.31
CA ALA A 902 11.71 28.39 -6.66
C ALA A 902 10.45 28.71 -7.50
N ARG A 903 10.55 29.48 -8.61
CA ARG A 903 9.35 30.13 -9.23
C ARG A 903 9.11 29.90 -10.73
N LEU A 904 10.11 29.48 -11.50
CA LEU A 904 10.02 29.24 -12.95
C LEU A 904 10.85 28.01 -13.30
N SER A 905 10.26 27.04 -14.02
CA SER A 905 11.03 25.95 -14.62
C SER A 905 11.83 26.46 -15.82
N ILE A 906 13.05 25.95 -15.98
CA ILE A 906 13.91 26.20 -17.14
C ILE A 906 13.93 25.01 -18.12
N ASP A 907 13.01 24.06 -17.98
CA ASP A 907 12.98 22.85 -18.82
C ASP A 907 12.78 23.17 -20.31
N TRP A 908 12.18 24.31 -20.65
CA TRP A 908 12.06 24.79 -22.03
C TRP A 908 13.42 25.07 -22.72
N LEU A 909 14.51 25.15 -21.95
CA LEU A 909 15.88 25.28 -22.46
C LEU A 909 16.54 23.94 -22.77
N ASN A 910 15.86 22.80 -22.59
CA ASN A 910 16.44 21.47 -22.76
C ASN A 910 16.98 21.27 -24.19
N PRO A 911 18.32 21.21 -24.39
CA PRO A 911 18.92 21.07 -25.71
C PRO A 911 19.29 19.62 -26.02
N SER A 912 18.96 18.67 -25.15
CA SER A 912 19.49 17.30 -25.23
C SER A 912 18.76 16.40 -26.23
N GLU A 913 17.53 16.77 -26.61
CA GLU A 913 16.63 16.12 -27.57
C GLU A 913 16.20 14.68 -27.20
N MET A 914 17.12 13.83 -26.77
CA MET A 914 16.91 12.42 -26.42
C MET A 914 16.52 12.20 -24.96
N PHE A 915 16.77 13.19 -24.09
CA PHE A 915 16.61 13.08 -22.64
C PHE A 915 15.56 14.05 -22.12
N GLY A 916 14.67 13.56 -21.25
CA GLY A 916 13.65 14.36 -20.57
C GLY A 916 14.12 14.85 -19.19
N ALA A 917 13.47 15.91 -18.70
CA ALA A 917 13.59 16.38 -17.31
C ALA A 917 15.02 16.68 -16.80
N CYS A 918 15.99 16.95 -17.68
CA CYS A 918 17.41 17.07 -17.31
C CYS A 918 17.90 18.51 -16.98
N MET A 919 17.07 19.54 -17.14
CA MET A 919 17.52 20.93 -16.95
C MET A 919 17.48 21.43 -15.52
N THR A 920 16.49 20.98 -14.74
CA THR A 920 16.19 21.53 -13.42
C THR A 920 16.24 20.44 -12.36
N GLU A 921 16.92 20.71 -11.24
CA GLU A 921 16.84 19.86 -10.05
C GLU A 921 15.41 19.91 -9.45
N ARG A 922 14.85 18.75 -9.07
CA ARG A 922 13.44 18.62 -8.67
C ARG A 922 13.29 18.11 -7.24
N SER A 923 12.04 18.02 -6.81
CA SER A 923 11.66 17.29 -5.60
C SER A 923 11.13 15.93 -6.02
N TYR A 924 11.95 14.89 -5.84
CA TYR A 924 11.62 13.51 -6.20
C TYR A 924 10.97 12.78 -5.01
N VAL A 925 10.07 11.84 -5.28
CA VAL A 925 9.36 11.08 -4.23
C VAL A 925 10.37 10.28 -3.41
N GLU A 926 11.34 9.67 -4.09
CA GLU A 926 12.31 8.74 -3.55
C GLU A 926 13.35 9.49 -2.71
N CYS A 927 13.95 10.55 -3.26
CA CYS A 927 14.86 11.41 -2.49
C CYS A 927 14.16 12.02 -1.27
N THR A 928 12.92 12.49 -1.43
CA THR A 928 12.14 13.05 -0.30
C THR A 928 11.86 11.99 0.76
N SER A 929 11.46 10.80 0.34
CA SER A 929 11.17 9.68 1.24
C SER A 929 12.42 9.22 1.99
N SER A 930 13.52 8.92 1.30
CA SER A 930 14.77 8.51 1.93
C SER A 930 15.25 9.57 2.91
N CYS A 931 15.25 10.85 2.53
CA CYS A 931 15.61 11.94 3.43
C CYS A 931 14.73 12.00 4.68
N VAL A 932 13.41 11.88 4.54
CA VAL A 932 12.48 11.83 5.67
C VAL A 932 12.77 10.63 6.57
N GLN A 933 12.99 9.45 6.01
CA GLN A 933 13.35 8.24 6.76
C GLN A 933 14.66 8.43 7.54
N GLY A 934 15.73 8.88 6.88
CA GLY A 934 17.04 9.10 7.52
C GLY A 934 16.98 10.18 8.61
N LEU A 935 16.24 11.27 8.39
CA LEU A 935 16.01 12.30 9.39
C LEU A 935 15.18 11.80 10.58
N ALA A 936 14.17 10.97 10.33
CA ALA A 936 13.35 10.36 11.39
C ALA A 936 14.19 9.41 12.26
N ALA A 937 15.00 8.55 11.65
CA ALA A 937 15.92 7.66 12.37
C ALA A 937 16.97 8.44 13.16
N PHE A 938 17.51 9.53 12.59
CA PHE A 938 18.42 10.43 13.30
C PHE A 938 17.75 11.07 14.53
N ARG A 939 16.52 11.58 14.38
CA ARG A 939 15.73 12.18 15.46
C ARG A 939 15.44 11.17 16.57
N GLU A 940 15.07 9.95 16.22
CA GLU A 940 14.79 8.89 17.19
C GLU A 940 16.05 8.55 18.00
N ARG A 941 17.20 8.42 17.34
CA ARG A 941 18.45 8.06 18.01
C ARG A 941 19.07 9.21 18.83
N TYR A 942 18.92 10.45 18.36
CA TYR A 942 19.53 11.65 18.95
C TYR A 942 18.51 12.80 19.12
N PRO A 943 17.49 12.62 19.99
CA PRO A 943 16.33 13.52 20.07
C PRO A 943 16.65 14.96 20.47
N ASP A 944 17.80 15.19 21.13
CA ASP A 944 18.23 16.51 21.60
C ASP A 944 19.03 17.31 20.55
N ARG A 945 19.32 16.73 19.38
CA ARG A 945 20.14 17.36 18.33
C ARG A 945 19.28 17.85 17.17
N MET A 946 19.40 19.14 16.85
CA MET A 946 18.77 19.76 15.68
C MET A 946 17.25 19.52 15.58
N ARG A 947 16.58 19.34 16.73
CA ARG A 947 15.21 18.84 16.80
C ARG A 947 14.25 19.68 15.98
N GLU A 948 14.32 21.00 16.14
CA GLU A 948 13.44 21.95 15.43
C GLU A 948 13.65 21.90 13.91
N GLN A 949 14.91 21.91 13.45
CA GLN A 949 15.22 21.86 12.03
C GLN A 949 14.78 20.54 11.39
N VAL A 950 15.00 19.43 12.10
CA VAL A 950 14.65 18.08 11.65
C VAL A 950 13.14 17.88 11.61
N ASP A 951 12.41 18.27 12.65
CA ASP A 951 10.95 18.16 12.68
C ASP A 951 10.30 19.01 11.58
N ALA A 952 10.75 20.25 11.40
CA ALA A 952 10.25 21.11 10.32
C ALA A 952 10.55 20.53 8.93
N ALA A 953 11.72 19.90 8.74
CA ALA A 953 12.06 19.26 7.48
C ALA A 953 11.21 18.02 7.20
N ILE A 954 10.97 17.17 8.20
CA ILE A 954 10.10 15.99 8.12
C ILE A 954 8.67 16.40 7.79
N GLU A 955 8.11 17.39 8.50
CA GLU A 955 6.74 17.86 8.29
C GLU A 955 6.52 18.34 6.84
N ARG A 956 7.44 19.17 6.34
CA ARG A 956 7.38 19.64 4.95
C ARG A 956 7.58 18.51 3.94
N GLY A 957 8.45 17.55 4.24
CA GLY A 957 8.65 16.36 3.41
C GLY A 957 7.37 15.52 3.32
N VAL A 958 6.68 15.29 4.44
CA VAL A 958 5.38 14.62 4.47
C VAL A 958 4.36 15.35 3.63
N GLN A 959 4.23 16.67 3.78
CA GLN A 959 3.31 17.47 2.95
C GLN A 959 3.60 17.29 1.45
N ARG A 960 4.89 17.29 1.07
CA ARG A 960 5.30 17.06 -0.32
C ARG A 960 4.94 15.66 -0.81
N LEU A 961 5.17 14.62 -0.02
CA LEU A 961 4.80 13.24 -0.35
C LEU A 961 3.28 13.13 -0.51
N ARG A 962 2.49 13.64 0.44
CA ARG A 962 1.02 13.63 0.33
C ARG A 962 0.52 14.33 -0.92
N ALA A 963 1.18 15.41 -1.35
CA ALA A 963 0.87 16.13 -2.58
C ALA A 963 1.36 15.42 -3.86
N ALA A 964 2.31 14.50 -3.75
CA ALA A 964 2.83 13.72 -4.88
C ALA A 964 1.99 12.47 -5.18
N GLN A 965 1.16 12.00 -4.24
CA GLN A 965 0.33 10.81 -4.44
C GLN A 965 -0.69 11.02 -5.56
N ASN A 966 -0.74 10.09 -6.51
CA ASN A 966 -1.74 10.06 -7.57
C ASN A 966 -3.13 9.75 -7.01
N ALA A 967 -4.17 10.13 -7.76
CA ALA A 967 -5.55 9.91 -7.35
C ALA A 967 -5.92 8.42 -7.17
N ASP A 968 -5.23 7.52 -7.88
CA ASP A 968 -5.39 6.07 -7.76
C ASP A 968 -4.65 5.45 -6.57
N GLY A 969 -3.85 6.25 -5.85
CA GLY A 969 -3.07 5.83 -4.68
C GLY A 969 -1.59 5.58 -4.95
N SER A 970 -1.18 5.47 -6.21
CA SER A 970 0.22 5.26 -6.60
C SER A 970 1.08 6.52 -6.45
N PHE A 971 2.39 6.34 -6.58
CA PHE A 971 3.37 7.43 -6.73
C PHE A 971 4.25 7.14 -7.94
N GLU A 972 4.53 8.15 -8.76
CA GLU A 972 5.44 8.03 -9.91
C GLU A 972 6.91 8.02 -9.44
N GLY A 973 7.71 7.11 -9.99
CA GLY A 973 9.14 6.99 -9.77
C GLY A 973 9.95 7.69 -10.87
N MET A 974 11.09 8.25 -10.50
CA MET A 974 11.99 8.98 -11.38
C MET A 974 13.37 8.30 -11.52
N TRP A 975 13.72 7.41 -10.60
CA TRP A 975 15.01 6.71 -10.55
C TRP A 975 14.90 5.18 -10.69
N GLY A 976 13.68 4.63 -10.53
CA GLY A 976 13.36 3.24 -10.78
C GLY A 976 12.02 3.11 -11.51
N VAL A 977 11.83 2.01 -12.24
CA VAL A 977 10.65 1.75 -13.08
C VAL A 977 9.52 1.15 -12.25
N ASN A 978 8.36 1.78 -12.12
CA ASN A 978 8.08 3.23 -12.12
C ASN A 978 7.14 3.48 -10.93
N PHE A 979 5.86 3.14 -11.07
CA PHE A 979 4.85 3.34 -10.05
C PHE A 979 5.01 2.40 -8.86
N ILE A 980 5.48 1.16 -9.06
CA ILE A 980 5.77 0.24 -7.95
C ILE A 980 6.91 0.80 -7.09
N TYR A 981 7.98 1.28 -7.73
CA TYR A 981 9.13 1.87 -7.08
C TYR A 981 8.76 3.16 -6.33
N GLY A 982 8.09 4.09 -7.00
CA GLY A 982 7.61 5.33 -6.37
C GLY A 982 6.69 5.05 -5.19
N THR A 983 5.78 4.06 -5.30
CA THR A 983 4.83 3.71 -4.24
C THR A 983 5.53 3.12 -3.01
N LEU A 984 6.54 2.26 -3.20
CA LEU A 984 7.41 1.79 -2.12
C LEU A 984 7.96 2.97 -1.33
N PHE A 985 8.61 3.93 -2.00
CA PHE A 985 9.20 5.07 -1.31
C PHE A 985 8.13 5.99 -0.69
N GLY A 986 7.06 6.31 -1.41
CA GLY A 986 5.99 7.17 -0.91
C GLY A 986 5.41 6.66 0.42
N VAL A 987 5.14 5.35 0.51
CA VAL A 987 4.63 4.72 1.73
C VAL A 987 5.68 4.68 2.84
N ARG A 988 6.92 4.25 2.56
CA ARG A 988 8.00 4.18 3.57
C ARG A 988 8.30 5.55 4.20
N GLY A 989 8.30 6.60 3.39
CA GLY A 989 8.52 7.98 3.85
C GLY A 989 7.42 8.46 4.80
N LEU A 990 6.15 8.15 4.49
CA LEU A 990 5.02 8.49 5.36
C LEU A 990 5.08 7.70 6.68
N LEU A 991 5.33 6.39 6.62
CA LEU A 991 5.44 5.53 7.81
C LEU A 991 6.56 6.00 8.74
N ALA A 992 7.75 6.25 8.20
CA ALA A 992 8.90 6.70 9.01
C ALA A 992 8.69 8.08 9.65
N ALA A 993 7.86 8.94 9.05
CA ALA A 993 7.47 10.20 9.66
C ALA A 993 6.51 10.04 10.86
N GLY A 994 6.01 8.83 11.11
CA GLY A 994 5.03 8.52 12.16
C GLY A 994 3.58 8.55 11.69
N VAL A 995 3.31 8.54 10.37
CA VAL A 995 1.95 8.40 9.85
C VAL A 995 1.48 6.95 10.12
N PRO A 996 0.34 6.74 10.79
CA PRO A 996 -0.15 5.39 11.10
C PRO A 996 -0.40 4.56 9.84
N CYS A 997 -0.14 3.25 9.89
CA CYS A 997 -0.34 2.34 8.76
C CYS A 997 -1.79 2.33 8.25
N VAL A 998 -2.77 2.65 9.11
CA VAL A 998 -4.21 2.77 8.81
C VAL A 998 -4.59 4.06 8.08
N ASP A 999 -3.65 5.00 7.88
CA ASP A 999 -3.91 6.25 7.17
C ASP A 999 -4.53 5.99 5.77
N PRO A 1000 -5.61 6.70 5.40
CA PRO A 1000 -6.30 6.46 4.13
C PRO A 1000 -5.42 6.57 2.88
N GLN A 1001 -4.38 7.41 2.88
CA GLN A 1001 -3.45 7.52 1.75
C GLN A 1001 -2.57 6.28 1.64
N ILE A 1002 -2.04 5.78 2.77
CA ILE A 1002 -1.25 4.54 2.82
C ILE A 1002 -2.12 3.35 2.42
N ARG A 1003 -3.36 3.26 2.91
CA ARG A 1003 -4.30 2.19 2.55
C ARG A 1003 -4.64 2.19 1.05
N ARG A 1004 -4.81 3.36 0.43
CA ARG A 1004 -5.01 3.44 -1.03
C ARG A 1004 -3.79 2.97 -1.81
N ALA A 1005 -2.58 3.32 -1.39
CA ALA A 1005 -1.35 2.82 -2.00
C ALA A 1005 -1.22 1.29 -1.90
N CYS A 1006 -1.52 0.73 -0.72
CA CYS A 1006 -1.53 -0.73 -0.51
C CYS A 1006 -2.60 -1.42 -1.36
N ALA A 1007 -3.82 -0.86 -1.42
CA ALA A 1007 -4.89 -1.37 -2.26
C ALA A 1007 -4.51 -1.36 -3.75
N TRP A 1008 -3.88 -0.27 -4.21
CA TRP A 1008 -3.38 -0.16 -5.59
C TRP A 1008 -2.38 -1.27 -5.93
N LEU A 1009 -1.44 -1.58 -5.03
CA LEU A 1009 -0.52 -2.72 -5.19
C LEU A 1009 -1.28 -4.05 -5.23
N LEU A 1010 -2.15 -4.32 -4.27
CA LEU A 1010 -2.90 -5.58 -4.19
C LEU A 1010 -3.77 -5.84 -5.44
N GLU A 1011 -4.40 -4.82 -5.98
CA GLU A 1011 -5.19 -4.89 -7.23
C GLU A 1011 -4.36 -5.30 -8.45
N ARG A 1012 -3.04 -5.08 -8.40
CA ARG A 1012 -2.09 -5.37 -9.48
C ARG A 1012 -1.20 -6.58 -9.18
N GLN A 1013 -1.50 -7.33 -8.11
CA GLN A 1013 -0.83 -8.60 -7.87
C GLN A 1013 -1.28 -9.62 -8.92
N ARG A 1014 -0.30 -10.19 -9.62
CA ARG A 1014 -0.55 -11.16 -10.68
C ARG A 1014 -1.03 -12.50 -10.12
N PRO A 1015 -1.67 -13.36 -10.95
CA PRO A 1015 -2.11 -14.69 -10.52
C PRO A 1015 -0.97 -15.59 -10.00
N ASP A 1016 0.25 -15.35 -10.50
CA ASP A 1016 1.45 -16.05 -10.05
C ASP A 1016 1.96 -15.56 -8.67
N GLY A 1017 1.39 -14.48 -8.14
CA GLY A 1017 1.71 -13.91 -6.83
C GLY A 1017 2.71 -12.76 -6.83
N GLY A 1018 3.29 -12.39 -7.97
CA GLY A 1018 4.23 -11.26 -8.05
C GLY A 1018 3.66 -10.00 -8.67
N TRP A 1019 4.57 -9.06 -8.94
CA TRP A 1019 4.30 -7.83 -9.67
C TRP A 1019 5.32 -7.68 -10.78
N GLY A 1020 4.90 -7.04 -11.88
CA GLY A 1020 5.75 -6.68 -13.00
C GLY A 1020 5.24 -5.41 -13.65
N GLU A 1021 6.12 -4.43 -13.84
CA GLU A 1021 5.86 -3.15 -14.46
C GLU A 1021 6.83 -2.94 -15.61
N HIS A 1022 6.28 -2.65 -16.79
CA HIS A 1022 7.04 -2.48 -18.01
C HIS A 1022 7.59 -1.05 -18.10
N PHE A 1023 8.79 -0.87 -18.68
CA PHE A 1023 9.45 0.44 -18.77
C PHE A 1023 8.62 1.49 -19.54
N ALA A 1024 7.73 1.06 -20.44
CA ALA A 1024 6.77 1.93 -21.12
C ALA A 1024 5.89 2.73 -20.14
N SER A 1025 5.77 2.30 -18.88
CA SER A 1025 5.08 3.08 -17.85
C SER A 1025 5.66 4.48 -17.66
N VAL A 1026 6.96 4.66 -17.94
CA VAL A 1026 7.65 5.95 -17.86
C VAL A 1026 7.26 6.85 -19.03
N THR A 1027 7.30 6.33 -20.26
CA THR A 1027 6.98 7.12 -21.47
C THR A 1027 5.50 7.37 -21.64
N GLU A 1028 4.64 6.50 -21.11
CA GLU A 1028 3.18 6.64 -21.16
C GLU A 1028 2.57 7.36 -19.95
N HIS A 1029 3.37 7.67 -18.92
CA HIS A 1029 2.93 8.31 -17.67
C HIS A 1029 1.73 7.62 -17.01
N ARG A 1030 1.69 6.29 -17.08
CA ARG A 1030 0.65 5.44 -16.48
C ARG A 1030 1.22 4.04 -16.24
N TYR A 1031 0.63 3.30 -15.32
CA TYR A 1031 1.03 1.91 -15.10
C TYR A 1031 0.79 1.06 -16.36
N VAL A 1032 1.84 0.41 -16.85
CA VAL A 1032 1.81 -0.60 -17.89
C VAL A 1032 2.31 -1.90 -17.27
N GLU A 1033 1.39 -2.85 -17.13
CA GLU A 1033 1.70 -4.17 -16.57
C GLU A 1033 2.69 -4.92 -17.48
N HIS A 1034 3.70 -5.56 -16.89
CA HIS A 1034 4.65 -6.40 -17.61
C HIS A 1034 4.04 -7.78 -17.92
N GLU A 1035 4.51 -8.47 -18.97
CA GLU A 1035 4.01 -9.80 -19.37
C GLU A 1035 4.31 -10.88 -18.32
N GLU A 1036 5.30 -10.65 -17.47
CA GLU A 1036 5.81 -11.54 -16.44
C GLU A 1036 6.09 -10.80 -15.12
N ALA A 1037 5.98 -11.49 -13.98
CA ALA A 1037 6.41 -10.93 -12.71
C ALA A 1037 7.94 -10.70 -12.68
N GLN A 1038 8.34 -9.54 -12.18
CA GLN A 1038 9.74 -9.16 -11.98
C GLN A 1038 10.11 -9.35 -10.51
N VAL A 1039 11.22 -10.02 -10.24
CA VAL A 1039 11.72 -10.37 -8.90
C VAL A 1039 11.95 -9.12 -8.06
N VAL A 1040 12.62 -8.12 -8.62
CA VAL A 1040 12.96 -6.87 -7.91
C VAL A 1040 11.69 -6.08 -7.60
N GLN A 1041 10.80 -5.88 -8.58
CA GLN A 1041 9.54 -5.16 -8.37
C GLN A 1041 8.59 -5.93 -7.43
N THR A 1042 8.59 -7.26 -7.46
CA THR A 1042 7.87 -8.09 -6.49
C THR A 1042 8.41 -7.88 -5.08
N ALA A 1043 9.73 -7.81 -4.92
CA ALA A 1043 10.35 -7.52 -3.63
C ALA A 1043 10.01 -6.10 -3.15
N TRP A 1044 9.98 -5.09 -4.03
CA TRP A 1044 9.51 -3.73 -3.69
C TRP A 1044 8.07 -3.72 -3.19
N ALA A 1045 7.14 -4.31 -3.95
CA ALA A 1045 5.73 -4.38 -3.55
C ALA A 1045 5.56 -5.14 -2.22
N LEU A 1046 6.25 -6.27 -2.06
CA LEU A 1046 6.19 -7.07 -0.83
C LEU A 1046 6.76 -6.31 0.38
N THR A 1047 7.91 -5.65 0.24
CA THR A 1047 8.48 -4.80 1.30
C THR A 1047 7.52 -3.67 1.68
N CYS A 1048 6.95 -2.97 0.70
CA CYS A 1048 5.96 -1.92 0.94
C CYS A 1048 4.77 -2.42 1.76
N LEU A 1049 4.17 -3.55 1.37
CA LEU A 1049 3.00 -4.12 2.06
C LEU A 1049 3.36 -4.67 3.46
N LEU A 1050 4.56 -5.23 3.63
CA LEU A 1050 5.04 -5.72 4.92
C LEU A 1050 5.25 -4.60 5.92
N GLU A 1051 5.96 -3.54 5.53
CA GLU A 1051 6.21 -2.37 6.38
C GLU A 1051 4.92 -1.58 6.66
N ALA A 1052 3.98 -1.56 5.71
CA ALA A 1052 2.65 -0.98 5.90
C ALA A 1052 1.69 -1.88 6.69
N GLU A 1053 2.16 -2.95 7.31
CA GLU A 1053 1.35 -3.86 8.13
C GLU A 1053 0.11 -4.44 7.41
N GLU A 1054 0.18 -4.67 6.10
CA GLU A 1054 -0.97 -5.13 5.30
C GLU A 1054 -1.63 -6.42 5.86
N PRO A 1055 -2.95 -6.42 6.14
CA PRO A 1055 -3.64 -7.57 6.73
C PRO A 1055 -3.84 -8.77 5.79
N ASP A 1056 -3.80 -8.63 4.45
CA ASP A 1056 -3.92 -9.77 3.53
C ASP A 1056 -2.64 -10.62 3.49
N PHE A 1057 -2.46 -11.45 4.53
CA PHE A 1057 -1.30 -12.33 4.65
C PHE A 1057 -1.23 -13.37 3.51
N ALA A 1058 -2.35 -13.74 2.90
CA ALA A 1058 -2.34 -14.67 1.78
C ALA A 1058 -1.70 -14.03 0.54
N ALA A 1059 -1.96 -12.74 0.29
CA ALA A 1059 -1.26 -11.98 -0.74
C ALA A 1059 0.25 -11.89 -0.48
N LEU A 1060 0.65 -11.59 0.76
CA LEU A 1060 2.06 -11.54 1.17
C LEU A 1060 2.76 -12.89 0.96
N GLU A 1061 2.09 -13.99 1.35
CA GLU A 1061 2.64 -15.34 1.22
C GLU A 1061 2.79 -15.76 -0.24
N ARG A 1062 1.83 -15.42 -1.13
CA ARG A 1062 1.96 -15.68 -2.58
C ARG A 1062 3.20 -15.01 -3.18
N ALA A 1063 3.47 -13.77 -2.78
CA ALA A 1063 4.65 -13.03 -3.21
C ALA A 1063 5.95 -13.64 -2.69
N ALA A 1064 6.02 -13.97 -1.39
CA ALA A 1064 7.17 -14.63 -0.80
C ALA A 1064 7.45 -16.00 -1.44
N ARG A 1065 6.40 -16.76 -1.78
CA ARG A 1065 6.51 -18.02 -2.53
C ARG A 1065 7.01 -17.79 -3.97
N LEU A 1066 6.66 -16.67 -4.62
CA LEU A 1066 7.21 -16.30 -5.92
C LEU A 1066 8.71 -16.06 -5.83
N LEU A 1067 9.16 -15.26 -4.88
CA LEU A 1067 10.59 -15.03 -4.69
C LEU A 1067 11.33 -16.35 -4.39
N ALA A 1068 10.79 -17.19 -3.51
CA ALA A 1068 11.41 -18.46 -3.14
C ALA A 1068 11.52 -19.47 -4.31
N ARG A 1069 10.50 -19.55 -5.18
CA ARG A 1069 10.50 -20.50 -6.31
C ARG A 1069 11.34 -20.03 -7.50
N THR A 1070 11.53 -18.72 -7.65
CA THR A 1070 12.34 -18.12 -8.72
C THR A 1070 13.84 -18.08 -8.36
N GLN A 1071 14.19 -18.34 -7.09
CA GLN A 1071 15.58 -18.42 -6.63
C GLN A 1071 16.33 -19.57 -7.32
N ARG A 1072 17.53 -19.28 -7.82
CA ARG A 1072 18.43 -20.25 -8.44
C ARG A 1072 19.08 -21.19 -7.42
N ALA A 1073 19.75 -22.23 -7.91
CA ALA A 1073 20.42 -23.25 -7.08
C ALA A 1073 21.64 -22.72 -6.29
N ASP A 1074 22.23 -21.60 -6.71
CA ASP A 1074 23.31 -20.90 -6.01
C ASP A 1074 22.81 -19.90 -4.94
N GLY A 1075 21.49 -19.66 -4.86
CA GLY A 1075 20.88 -18.69 -3.93
C GLY A 1075 20.63 -17.31 -4.55
N THR A 1076 21.08 -17.07 -5.77
CA THR A 1076 20.85 -15.83 -6.52
C THR A 1076 19.48 -15.81 -7.21
N TRP A 1077 19.10 -14.67 -7.78
CA TRP A 1077 17.93 -14.52 -8.64
C TRP A 1077 18.33 -14.22 -10.09
N PRO A 1078 17.47 -14.56 -11.07
CA PRO A 1078 17.76 -14.30 -12.47
C PRO A 1078 17.81 -12.81 -12.82
N LYS A 1079 18.65 -12.48 -13.80
CA LYS A 1079 18.53 -11.22 -14.54
C LYS A 1079 17.17 -11.22 -15.25
N GLN A 1080 16.46 -10.11 -15.16
CA GLN A 1080 15.23 -9.84 -15.90
C GLN A 1080 15.32 -8.43 -16.50
N ASP A 1081 14.19 -7.83 -16.84
CA ASP A 1081 14.16 -6.52 -17.47
C ASP A 1081 14.72 -5.44 -16.52
N PRO A 1082 15.50 -4.47 -17.03
CA PRO A 1082 16.17 -3.50 -16.17
C PRO A 1082 15.17 -2.60 -15.42
N GLU A 1083 15.52 -2.31 -14.18
CA GLU A 1083 14.64 -1.69 -13.20
C GLU A 1083 14.98 -0.23 -12.86
N GLY A 1084 16.15 0.26 -13.28
CA GLY A 1084 16.58 1.64 -13.12
C GLY A 1084 16.17 2.52 -14.30
N ILE A 1085 15.89 3.80 -14.04
CA ILE A 1085 15.61 4.77 -15.10
C ILE A 1085 16.28 6.11 -14.80
N PHE A 1086 16.75 6.78 -15.85
CA PHE A 1086 17.30 8.12 -15.79
C PHE A 1086 16.81 8.97 -16.97
N PHE A 1087 16.54 10.26 -16.73
CA PHE A 1087 16.06 11.20 -17.75
C PHE A 1087 14.92 10.68 -18.65
N HIS A 1088 14.00 9.90 -18.08
CA HIS A 1088 12.86 9.23 -18.70
C HIS A 1088 13.17 8.17 -19.79
N THR A 1089 14.32 8.22 -20.46
CA THR A 1089 14.64 7.36 -21.62
C THR A 1089 15.88 6.48 -21.43
N ALA A 1090 16.72 6.76 -20.44
CA ALA A 1090 17.93 5.99 -20.15
C ALA A 1090 17.62 4.88 -19.14
N LEU A 1091 17.31 3.68 -19.66
CA LEU A 1091 17.09 2.50 -18.83
C LEU A 1091 18.42 1.94 -18.31
N LEU A 1092 18.47 1.64 -17.01
CA LEU A 1092 19.68 1.19 -16.30
C LEU A 1092 19.44 -0.18 -15.65
N GLU A 1093 20.43 -1.06 -15.70
CA GLU A 1093 20.45 -2.29 -14.89
C GLU A 1093 21.31 -2.06 -13.64
N TYR A 1094 20.70 -2.14 -12.46
CA TYR A 1094 21.42 -2.20 -11.19
C TYR A 1094 21.63 -3.66 -10.80
N ARG A 1095 22.78 -4.23 -11.18
CA ARG A 1095 23.02 -5.68 -11.05
C ARG A 1095 22.78 -6.25 -9.65
N LEU A 1096 23.01 -5.48 -8.58
CA LEU A 1096 22.81 -5.94 -7.20
C LEU A 1096 21.38 -5.82 -6.67
N TYR A 1097 20.45 -5.14 -7.37
CA TYR A 1097 19.06 -5.02 -6.90
C TYR A 1097 18.41 -6.40 -6.72
N ARG A 1098 18.67 -7.33 -7.64
CA ARG A 1098 18.23 -8.74 -7.55
C ARG A 1098 18.91 -9.55 -6.44
N SER A 1099 20.00 -9.04 -5.86
CA SER A 1099 20.76 -9.70 -4.80
C SER A 1099 20.30 -9.27 -3.41
N TYR A 1100 19.94 -8.00 -3.19
CA TYR A 1100 19.54 -7.51 -1.86
C TYR A 1100 18.03 -7.29 -1.66
N PHE A 1101 17.26 -6.90 -2.68
CA PHE A 1101 15.81 -6.69 -2.46
C PHE A 1101 15.06 -7.98 -2.13
N PRO A 1102 15.30 -9.13 -2.79
CA PRO A 1102 14.63 -10.38 -2.43
C PRO A 1102 14.88 -10.85 -1.00
N PRO A 1103 16.14 -10.99 -0.50
CA PRO A 1103 16.35 -11.38 0.90
C PRO A 1103 15.86 -10.32 1.89
N TRP A 1104 15.83 -9.03 1.54
CA TRP A 1104 15.19 -8.00 2.36
C TRP A 1104 13.70 -8.29 2.57
N ALA A 1105 12.95 -8.44 1.48
CA ALA A 1105 11.52 -8.71 1.53
C ALA A 1105 11.22 -10.05 2.23
N LEU A 1106 12.02 -11.08 1.97
CA LEU A 1106 11.90 -12.39 2.63
C LEU A 1106 12.21 -12.32 4.14
N GLY A 1107 13.20 -11.52 4.55
CA GLY A 1107 13.54 -11.30 5.96
C GLY A 1107 12.39 -10.70 6.75
N LEU A 1108 11.80 -9.63 6.20
CA LEU A 1108 10.59 -9.01 6.74
C LEU A 1108 9.41 -9.98 6.78
N PHE A 1109 9.21 -10.76 5.73
CA PHE A 1109 8.12 -11.75 5.67
C PHE A 1109 8.29 -12.84 6.73
N VAL A 1110 9.48 -13.44 6.86
CA VAL A 1110 9.74 -14.50 7.84
C VAL A 1110 9.57 -13.97 9.26
N SER A 1111 10.02 -12.74 9.55
CA SER A 1111 9.79 -12.09 10.84
C SER A 1111 8.30 -11.97 11.14
N ARG A 1112 7.52 -11.48 10.17
CA ARG A 1112 6.05 -11.36 10.32
C ARG A 1112 5.36 -12.71 10.45
N ALA A 1113 5.77 -13.71 9.67
CA ALA A 1113 5.24 -15.07 9.71
C ALA A 1113 5.53 -15.74 11.07
N LYS A 1114 6.73 -15.56 11.62
CA LYS A 1114 7.10 -16.05 12.96
C LYS A 1114 6.36 -15.32 14.07
N ALA A 1115 6.20 -14.00 13.98
CA ALA A 1115 5.39 -13.25 14.94
C ALA A 1115 3.94 -13.77 14.96
N ARG A 1116 3.36 -14.01 13.77
CA ARG A 1116 2.05 -14.64 13.60
C ARG A 1116 2.01 -16.06 14.19
N ALA A 1117 3.05 -16.88 13.96
CA ALA A 1117 3.12 -18.26 14.47
C ALA A 1117 3.37 -18.34 15.99
N ALA A 1118 4.22 -17.49 16.56
CA ALA A 1118 4.50 -17.43 17.99
C ALA A 1118 3.24 -17.06 18.78
N TRP A 1119 2.40 -16.18 18.22
CA TRP A 1119 1.10 -15.85 18.77
C TRP A 1119 0.16 -17.08 18.75
N THR A 1120 0.20 -17.93 17.71
CA THR A 1120 -0.55 -19.21 17.69
C THR A 1120 -0.04 -20.27 18.68
N GLU A 1121 1.28 -20.36 18.92
CA GLU A 1121 1.88 -21.38 19.80
C GLU A 1121 1.91 -20.98 21.28
N GLY A 1122 2.06 -19.69 21.61
CA GLY A 1122 2.00 -19.18 22.99
C GLY A 1122 0.68 -19.51 23.68
N GLY A 1123 -0.44 -19.44 22.95
CA GLY A 1123 -1.76 -19.87 23.44
C GLY A 1123 -1.94 -21.38 23.61
N ARG A 1124 -0.97 -22.21 23.18
CA ARG A 1124 -0.94 -23.67 23.41
C ARG A 1124 -0.12 -24.08 24.62
N ARG A 1125 0.94 -23.34 25.00
CA ARG A 1125 1.83 -23.73 26.12
C ARG A 1125 1.22 -23.46 27.50
N ASP A 1126 0.34 -22.48 27.64
CA ASP A 1126 -0.42 -22.20 28.89
C ASP A 1126 -1.63 -23.12 29.11
N ARG A 1127 -1.77 -24.21 28.33
CA ARG A 1127 -2.80 -25.24 28.50
C ARG A 1127 -2.33 -26.47 29.29
N ARG A 1128 -1.28 -26.37 30.10
CA ARG A 1128 -1.01 -27.40 31.12
C ARG A 1128 -1.89 -27.11 32.33
N PRO A 1129 -2.84 -27.99 32.69
CA PRO A 1129 -3.53 -27.84 33.97
C PRO A 1129 -2.46 -27.96 35.05
N ALA A 1130 -2.41 -26.98 35.96
CA ALA A 1130 -1.82 -27.20 37.27
C ALA A 1130 -2.57 -28.37 37.88
N VAL A 1131 -1.91 -29.52 37.97
CA VAL A 1131 -2.39 -30.68 38.72
C VAL A 1131 -2.02 -30.42 40.17
N VAL A 1132 -3.07 -30.19 40.96
CA VAL A 1132 -3.16 -30.03 42.44
C VAL A 1132 -2.64 -28.71 43.00
#